data_AF-A0A1X7U2Y0-F1
#
_entry.id   AF-A0A1X7U2Y0-F1
#
_cell.length_a   1.000
_cell.length_b   1.000
_cell.length_c   1.000
_cell.angle_alpha   90.00
_cell.angle_beta   90.00
_cell.angle_gamma   90.00
#
_symmetry.space_group_name_H-M   'P 1'
#
loop_
_entity.id
_entity.type
_entity.pdbx_description
1 polymer ?
#
loop_
_entity_poly.entity_id
_entity_poly.type
_entity_poly.pdbx_seq_one_letter_code
_entity_poly.pdbx_strand_id
1 'polypeptide(L)'
;MSLLLVVVLLFFSSSCSVSSGQYYVSDDCSSVTQSPCNPLSVYAGNMSQYSKTTFYFIGTSVINFTVTVDSVQNITLHGLDQSSTIHCSSGSIAINTSNHVSFSNMLFQQCNIQFIYSSNITITGSIFKSQRQSLGFMNVFDSKITSSVFDSVNLLIRYYPPPVCYNELHHYSLTLTNVIMAQDYFWGSNHRIDITVKSCSIRDNDEYGLAIDGRLSASAHISVIDTELVGSKENVIIRCNSVLLNNVTVANSLSTGLFIASSVVTVENRLVFKNNTGVVGGGMAINSSSIVALSPSANLEFIDNHATYKGGGIYIDESAGCGFIQVSRVPLTLKDNTAGVAGNDIYGRIYPDFDELFNSKNPSTSSDPREYAPCDPDSNETTPIWYDDEQQSVFPGQPLKYNFALFGRSSDSNSYSLTDGRITIEINGTICPIGFSVNSSGLCDCSVSRENVTCDINTLDITHNGLLWIGTYHTSTPFNANETNPNACIINEDCLLYCSPNPVTFQFNHTHTQCVDNRGHRMCGSCTEGRSLLMGSNKCGQCHNNYMMIGWIALFAVMGVLLVVLLIALNLTVSVGTLNGLLFYANIVKLYEPVFSRKGPLPVLNQVISWINLDFGFEICFYNGMDSYAKQWLQFAFPLYLWIIIIIIIQLCRRYGKISRLMGSHAVPVLSTLFLLSYTKLVRTLVIVLHKREVTLHCTNESVRSVSLWYKDPNVEYAKGKHAGLFGFALLNVQFTDSYSACVDTIDQGIKEFLDFIYINLDIH
;
A
#
# COMPACT_ATOMS: atom_id res chain seq x y z
N MET A 1 -13.21 -20.45 -68.11
CA MET A 1 -12.54 -21.76 -68.04
C MET A 1 -11.05 -21.53 -67.99
N SER A 2 -10.38 -21.66 -66.85
CA SER A 2 -10.21 -22.90 -66.07
C SER A 2 -9.21 -23.86 -66.70
N LEU A 3 -7.95 -23.44 -66.81
CA LEU A 3 -6.84 -24.40 -66.78
C LEU A 3 -5.54 -23.80 -66.24
N LEU A 4 -5.34 -22.48 -66.32
CA LEU A 4 -4.10 -21.85 -65.83
C LEU A 4 -4.14 -21.41 -64.34
N LEU A 5 -5.33 -21.16 -63.77
CA LEU A 5 -5.46 -20.77 -62.36
C LEU A 5 -5.46 -21.98 -61.40
N VAL A 6 -5.69 -23.19 -61.91
CA VAL A 6 -5.68 -24.44 -61.12
C VAL A 6 -4.26 -24.98 -60.95
N VAL A 7 -3.34 -24.71 -61.88
CA VAL A 7 -1.96 -25.20 -61.79
C VAL A 7 -1.10 -24.38 -60.81
N VAL A 8 -1.40 -23.09 -60.62
CA VAL A 8 -0.65 -22.25 -59.66
C VAL A 8 -1.15 -22.42 -58.21
N LEU A 9 -2.43 -22.80 -58.02
CA LEU A 9 -3.00 -23.11 -56.70
C LEU A 9 -2.72 -24.55 -56.23
N LEU A 10 -2.28 -25.45 -57.12
CA LEU A 10 -1.89 -26.83 -56.78
C LEU A 10 -0.40 -26.99 -56.42
N PHE A 11 0.42 -25.94 -56.49
CA PHE A 11 1.81 -25.96 -56.01
C PHE A 11 1.99 -25.41 -54.57
N PHE A 12 0.93 -24.94 -53.92
CA PHE A 12 0.93 -24.59 -52.48
C PHE A 12 0.19 -25.60 -51.60
N SER A 13 -0.03 -26.82 -52.10
CA SER A 13 -0.53 -27.95 -51.30
C SER A 13 0.50 -29.08 -51.27
N SER A 14 1.73 -28.78 -50.88
CA SER A 14 2.59 -29.78 -50.24
C SER A 14 2.27 -29.80 -48.74
N SER A 15 1.08 -30.31 -48.42
CA SER A 15 0.79 -30.86 -47.10
C SER A 15 1.68 -32.08 -46.92
N CYS A 16 2.96 -31.85 -46.59
CA CYS A 16 3.77 -32.91 -46.02
C CYS A 16 3.16 -33.22 -44.65
N SER A 17 2.38 -34.30 -44.63
CA SER A 17 2.23 -35.14 -43.45
C SER A 17 3.63 -35.63 -43.07
N VAL A 18 4.37 -34.83 -42.31
CA VAL A 18 5.62 -35.30 -41.73
C VAL A 18 5.24 -36.01 -40.45
N SER A 19 5.58 -37.30 -40.44
CA SER A 19 5.63 -38.18 -39.27
C SER A 19 6.20 -37.46 -38.05
N SER A 20 5.88 -37.96 -36.86
CA SER A 20 6.49 -37.51 -35.60
C SER A 20 8.01 -37.41 -35.78
N GLY A 21 8.52 -36.19 -35.90
CA GLY A 21 9.95 -35.95 -36.11
C GLY A 21 10.69 -36.28 -34.83
N GLN A 22 11.61 -37.23 -34.90
CA GLN A 22 12.56 -37.51 -33.81
C GLN A 22 13.83 -36.74 -34.10
N TYR A 23 14.26 -35.90 -33.15
CA TYR A 23 15.47 -35.08 -33.27
C TYR A 23 16.40 -35.42 -32.11
N TYR A 24 17.68 -35.65 -32.40
CA TYR A 24 18.68 -35.97 -31.38
C TYR A 24 19.50 -34.72 -31.09
N VAL A 25 19.63 -34.38 -29.80
CA VAL A 25 20.24 -33.15 -29.30
C VAL A 25 21.44 -33.48 -28.42
N SER A 26 22.62 -33.00 -28.83
CA SER A 26 23.85 -33.07 -28.05
C SER A 26 24.80 -31.96 -28.52
N ASP A 27 25.59 -31.39 -27.60
CA ASP A 27 26.68 -30.46 -27.96
C ASP A 27 27.87 -31.20 -28.58
N ASP A 28 28.05 -32.48 -28.21
CA ASP A 28 29.02 -33.40 -28.83
C ASP A 28 28.27 -34.54 -29.52
N CYS A 29 28.13 -34.42 -30.85
CA CYS A 29 27.51 -35.45 -31.69
C CYS A 29 28.52 -36.49 -32.21
N SER A 30 29.81 -36.40 -31.86
CA SER A 30 30.85 -37.28 -32.40
C SER A 30 30.71 -38.74 -31.95
N SER A 31 30.17 -38.95 -30.74
CA SER A 31 29.93 -40.27 -30.14
C SER A 31 28.49 -40.75 -30.26
N VAL A 32 27.61 -39.98 -30.91
CA VAL A 32 26.17 -40.28 -30.99
C VAL A 32 25.88 -41.12 -32.23
N THR A 33 25.36 -42.34 -32.03
CA THR A 33 25.07 -43.28 -33.13
C THR A 33 23.82 -42.88 -33.94
N GLN A 34 22.97 -42.01 -33.41
CA GLN A 34 21.72 -41.56 -34.03
C GLN A 34 21.95 -40.28 -34.84
N SER A 35 21.69 -40.33 -36.15
CA SER A 35 21.82 -39.18 -37.05
C SER A 35 20.48 -38.81 -37.71
N PRO A 36 20.17 -37.52 -37.91
CA PRO A 36 21.01 -36.35 -37.63
C PRO A 36 20.97 -35.92 -36.14
N CYS A 37 22.14 -35.66 -35.58
CA CYS A 37 22.34 -35.07 -34.25
C CYS A 37 22.86 -33.64 -34.42
N ASN A 38 22.29 -32.69 -33.69
CA ASN A 38 22.76 -31.30 -33.69
C ASN A 38 22.66 -30.68 -32.28
N PRO A 39 23.46 -29.64 -31.97
CA PRO A 39 23.30 -28.89 -30.73
C PRO A 39 21.96 -28.15 -30.67
N LEU A 40 21.45 -27.89 -29.47
CA LEU A 40 20.13 -27.29 -29.26
C LEU A 40 19.98 -25.91 -29.94
N SER A 41 21.07 -25.17 -30.10
CA SER A 41 21.11 -23.87 -30.78
C SER A 41 20.61 -23.93 -32.23
N VAL A 42 20.80 -25.07 -32.92
CA VAL A 42 20.33 -25.27 -34.29
C VAL A 42 18.80 -25.34 -34.35
N TYR A 43 18.18 -25.97 -33.34
CA TYR A 43 16.74 -26.13 -33.26
C TYR A 43 16.05 -24.91 -32.62
N ALA A 44 16.72 -24.21 -31.71
CA ALA A 44 16.13 -23.13 -30.92
C ALA A 44 15.87 -21.83 -31.71
N GLY A 45 16.41 -21.68 -32.93
CA GLY A 45 16.24 -20.47 -33.73
C GLY A 45 14.78 -20.18 -34.13
N ASN A 46 13.99 -21.23 -34.39
CA ASN A 46 12.54 -21.10 -34.56
C ASN A 46 11.86 -22.40 -34.08
N MET A 47 11.53 -22.47 -32.79
CA MET A 47 10.95 -23.70 -32.24
C MET A 47 9.49 -23.96 -32.68
N SER A 48 8.81 -22.96 -33.25
CA SER A 48 7.40 -23.06 -33.67
C SER A 48 7.16 -24.07 -34.81
N GLN A 49 8.19 -24.35 -35.62
CA GLN A 49 8.10 -25.30 -36.74
C GLN A 49 8.07 -26.77 -36.29
N TYR A 50 8.40 -27.07 -35.04
CA TYR A 50 8.56 -28.44 -34.54
C TYR A 50 7.32 -28.97 -33.79
N SER A 51 6.12 -28.62 -34.24
CA SER A 51 4.89 -29.24 -33.69
C SER A 51 4.87 -30.75 -33.97
N LYS A 52 4.40 -31.56 -33.00
CA LYS A 52 4.34 -33.05 -33.06
C LYS A 52 5.72 -33.71 -33.16
N THR A 53 6.69 -33.23 -32.37
CA THR A 53 8.07 -33.73 -32.41
C THR A 53 8.57 -34.16 -31.02
N THR A 54 9.60 -35.01 -31.04
CA THR A 54 10.30 -35.44 -29.83
C THR A 54 11.78 -35.12 -29.99
N PHE A 55 12.31 -34.34 -29.06
CA PHE A 55 13.73 -34.05 -28.92
C PHE A 55 14.32 -35.00 -27.88
N TYR A 56 15.24 -35.84 -28.33
CA TYR A 56 16.00 -36.76 -27.50
C TYR A 56 17.33 -36.12 -27.11
N PHE A 57 17.49 -35.80 -25.84
CA PHE A 57 18.74 -35.27 -25.29
C PHE A 57 19.68 -36.42 -24.93
N ILE A 58 20.96 -36.21 -25.21
CA ILE A 58 22.05 -37.16 -24.91
C ILE A 58 23.20 -36.35 -24.30
N GLY A 59 23.68 -36.75 -23.13
CA GLY A 59 24.78 -36.05 -22.46
C GLY A 59 24.40 -34.65 -21.94
N THR A 60 25.37 -33.72 -21.94
CA THR A 60 25.18 -32.36 -21.41
C THR A 60 25.06 -31.35 -22.55
N SER A 61 24.02 -30.52 -22.53
CA SER A 61 23.84 -29.37 -23.42
C SER A 61 23.94 -28.06 -22.63
N VAL A 62 24.85 -27.18 -23.04
CA VAL A 62 25.08 -25.88 -22.41
C VAL A 62 24.36 -24.79 -23.20
N ILE A 63 23.41 -24.10 -22.56
CA ILE A 63 22.69 -22.99 -23.19
C ILE A 63 23.11 -21.63 -22.62
N ASN A 64 23.45 -20.70 -23.51
CA ASN A 64 23.75 -19.30 -23.22
C ASN A 64 22.75 -18.31 -23.85
N PHE A 65 21.69 -18.83 -24.49
CA PHE A 65 20.63 -18.09 -25.16
C PHE A 65 19.25 -18.52 -24.62
N THR A 66 18.21 -17.73 -24.92
CA THR A 66 16.84 -18.06 -24.54
C THR A 66 16.21 -19.00 -25.57
N VAL A 67 15.71 -20.14 -25.11
CA VAL A 67 14.88 -21.06 -25.89
C VAL A 67 13.42 -20.66 -25.71
N THR A 68 12.79 -20.18 -26.78
CA THR A 68 11.35 -19.82 -26.78
C THR A 68 10.53 -20.86 -27.54
N VAL A 69 9.64 -21.56 -26.83
CA VAL A 69 8.64 -22.46 -27.40
C VAL A 69 7.32 -21.71 -27.42
N ASP A 70 6.94 -21.14 -28.56
CA ASP A 70 5.74 -20.30 -28.67
C ASP A 70 4.74 -20.88 -29.67
N SER A 71 3.47 -20.94 -29.27
CA SER A 71 2.35 -21.41 -30.10
C SER A 71 2.53 -22.82 -30.69
N VAL A 72 3.14 -23.75 -29.91
CA VAL A 72 3.45 -25.11 -30.39
C VAL A 72 2.52 -26.16 -29.79
N GLN A 73 2.30 -27.25 -30.54
CA GLN A 73 1.49 -28.39 -30.09
C GLN A 73 2.27 -29.71 -30.13
N ASN A 74 2.12 -30.54 -29.09
CA ASN A 74 2.70 -31.89 -29.01
C ASN A 74 4.24 -31.91 -29.12
N ILE A 75 4.94 -31.20 -28.23
CA ILE A 75 6.41 -31.28 -28.13
C ILE A 75 6.79 -32.13 -26.92
N THR A 76 7.80 -32.98 -27.10
CA THR A 76 8.40 -33.74 -26.01
C THR A 76 9.90 -33.48 -25.97
N LEU A 77 10.43 -33.09 -24.81
CA LEU A 77 11.87 -33.12 -24.50
C LEU A 77 12.12 -34.35 -23.61
N HIS A 78 12.90 -35.31 -24.10
CA HIS A 78 13.15 -36.58 -23.44
C HIS A 78 14.65 -36.83 -23.29
N GLY A 79 15.11 -37.11 -22.07
CA GLY A 79 16.48 -37.59 -21.84
C GLY A 79 16.58 -39.10 -22.07
N LEU A 80 17.53 -39.53 -22.91
CA LEU A 80 17.74 -40.96 -23.23
C LEU A 80 18.61 -41.70 -22.21
N ASP A 81 19.46 -40.98 -21.49
CA ASP A 81 20.37 -41.51 -20.47
C ASP A 81 20.08 -40.87 -19.10
N GLN A 82 20.48 -41.53 -18.01
CA GLN A 82 20.32 -40.98 -16.65
C GLN A 82 21.13 -39.69 -16.39
N SER A 83 21.88 -39.23 -17.39
CA SER A 83 22.79 -38.07 -17.34
C SER A 83 22.39 -36.92 -18.27
N SER A 84 21.25 -37.00 -18.95
CA SER A 84 20.79 -35.95 -19.88
C SER A 84 20.59 -34.64 -19.13
N THR A 85 21.50 -33.68 -19.35
CA THR A 85 21.60 -32.45 -18.57
C THR A 85 21.51 -31.23 -19.46
N ILE A 86 20.64 -30.28 -19.10
CA ILE A 86 20.62 -28.93 -19.68
C ILE A 86 21.20 -27.97 -18.64
N HIS A 87 22.35 -27.38 -18.95
CA HIS A 87 23.03 -26.42 -18.09
C HIS A 87 22.91 -25.01 -18.66
N CYS A 88 22.26 -24.10 -17.93
CA CYS A 88 22.06 -22.73 -18.37
C CYS A 88 23.12 -21.77 -17.81
N SER A 89 24.04 -21.32 -18.67
CA SER A 89 25.10 -20.36 -18.32
C SER A 89 24.64 -18.89 -18.34
N SER A 90 23.69 -18.56 -19.21
CA SER A 90 22.93 -17.29 -19.23
C SER A 90 21.56 -17.45 -19.89
N GLY A 91 21.24 -18.66 -20.36
CA GLY A 91 20.01 -18.95 -21.07
C GLY A 91 18.78 -19.11 -20.18
N SER A 92 17.61 -18.98 -20.79
CA SER A 92 16.31 -19.26 -20.18
C SER A 92 15.46 -20.12 -21.11
N ILE A 93 14.48 -20.82 -20.57
CA ILE A 93 13.53 -21.62 -21.36
C ILE A 93 12.13 -21.05 -21.10
N ALA A 94 11.50 -20.50 -22.12
CA ALA A 94 10.16 -19.93 -22.02
C ALA A 94 9.21 -20.72 -22.92
N ILE A 95 8.13 -21.23 -22.34
CA ILE A 95 7.06 -21.95 -23.02
C ILE A 95 5.83 -21.06 -22.96
N ASN A 96 5.47 -20.49 -24.10
CA ASN A 96 4.39 -19.52 -24.24
C ASN A 96 3.29 -20.08 -25.14
N THR A 97 2.03 -19.84 -24.77
CA THR A 97 0.85 -20.13 -25.60
C THR A 97 0.82 -21.54 -26.22
N SER A 98 1.43 -22.53 -25.56
CA SER A 98 1.67 -23.86 -26.11
C SER A 98 0.80 -24.91 -25.45
N ASN A 99 0.59 -26.03 -26.14
CA ASN A 99 -0.30 -27.10 -25.69
C ASN A 99 0.37 -28.48 -25.84
N HIS A 100 0.17 -29.39 -24.87
CA HIS A 100 0.77 -30.74 -24.88
C HIS A 100 2.31 -30.71 -24.98
N VAL A 101 2.95 -29.96 -24.08
CA VAL A 101 4.42 -29.94 -23.97
C VAL A 101 4.84 -30.86 -22.83
N SER A 102 5.79 -31.75 -23.07
CA SER A 102 6.27 -32.68 -22.03
C SER A 102 7.79 -32.65 -21.84
N PHE A 103 8.23 -32.60 -20.58
CA PHE A 103 9.62 -32.77 -20.17
C PHE A 103 9.75 -34.09 -19.42
N SER A 104 10.69 -34.94 -19.84
CA SER A 104 10.82 -36.28 -19.29
C SER A 104 12.26 -36.72 -19.13
N ASN A 105 12.59 -37.27 -17.96
CA ASN A 105 13.90 -37.85 -17.64
C ASN A 105 15.10 -36.92 -17.90
N MET A 106 14.99 -35.63 -17.55
CA MET A 106 16.09 -34.67 -17.74
C MET A 106 16.50 -33.97 -16.45
N LEU A 107 17.78 -33.59 -16.36
CA LEU A 107 18.33 -32.71 -15.33
C LEU A 107 18.45 -31.28 -15.88
N PHE A 108 17.82 -30.32 -15.23
CA PHE A 108 17.98 -28.89 -15.52
C PHE A 108 18.82 -28.23 -14.42
N GLN A 109 19.93 -27.60 -14.79
CA GLN A 109 20.84 -26.96 -13.84
C GLN A 109 21.02 -25.47 -14.16
N GLN A 110 20.89 -24.60 -13.15
CA GLN A 110 21.06 -23.15 -13.27
C GLN A 110 20.15 -22.48 -14.30
N CYS A 111 19.02 -23.09 -14.65
CA CYS A 111 18.09 -22.57 -15.64
C CYS A 111 17.09 -21.59 -15.04
N ASN A 112 16.48 -20.80 -15.93
CA ASN A 112 15.28 -20.03 -15.64
C ASN A 112 14.20 -20.53 -16.58
N ILE A 113 13.17 -21.18 -16.04
CA ILE A 113 12.15 -21.87 -16.82
C ILE A 113 10.79 -21.28 -16.49
N GLN A 114 10.04 -20.88 -17.51
CA GLN A 114 8.72 -20.27 -17.37
C GLN A 114 7.72 -20.90 -18.34
N PHE A 115 6.56 -21.25 -17.83
CA PHE A 115 5.39 -21.68 -18.59
C PHE A 115 4.32 -20.59 -18.46
N ILE A 116 3.90 -20.03 -19.59
CA ILE A 116 2.98 -18.89 -19.63
C ILE A 116 1.83 -19.17 -20.60
N TYR A 117 0.58 -18.99 -20.16
CA TYR A 117 -0.65 -19.15 -20.95
C TYR A 117 -0.71 -20.49 -21.72
N SER A 118 -0.27 -21.58 -21.10
CA SER A 118 -0.10 -22.87 -21.77
C SER A 118 -0.97 -23.95 -21.13
N SER A 119 -1.24 -25.05 -21.84
CA SER A 119 -2.07 -26.14 -21.31
C SER A 119 -1.52 -27.54 -21.60
N ASN A 120 -1.96 -28.54 -20.84
CA ASN A 120 -1.51 -29.93 -20.95
C ASN A 120 0.02 -30.09 -20.83
N ILE A 121 0.64 -29.36 -19.91
CA ILE A 121 2.08 -29.50 -19.63
C ILE A 121 2.30 -30.74 -18.77
N THR A 122 3.26 -31.58 -19.15
CA THR A 122 3.62 -32.79 -18.40
C THR A 122 5.10 -32.77 -18.04
N ILE A 123 5.44 -32.82 -16.76
CA ILE A 123 6.83 -32.99 -16.30
C ILE A 123 6.93 -34.32 -15.55
N THR A 124 7.75 -35.25 -16.02
CA THR A 124 7.85 -36.59 -15.45
C THR A 124 9.31 -37.00 -15.23
N GLY A 125 9.67 -37.55 -14.07
CA GLY A 125 11.00 -38.13 -13.87
C GLY A 125 12.16 -37.14 -14.02
N SER A 126 11.90 -35.83 -13.90
CA SER A 126 12.90 -34.78 -14.18
C SER A 126 13.40 -34.14 -12.89
N ILE A 127 14.63 -33.64 -12.92
CA ILE A 127 15.30 -33.01 -11.77
C ILE A 127 15.60 -31.56 -12.13
N PHE A 128 15.22 -30.63 -11.27
CA PHE A 128 15.54 -29.20 -11.40
C PHE A 128 16.43 -28.81 -10.23
N LYS A 129 17.64 -28.36 -10.54
CA LYS A 129 18.67 -28.09 -9.53
C LYS A 129 19.21 -26.66 -9.61
N SER A 130 19.30 -26.00 -8.45
CA SER A 130 19.96 -24.69 -8.26
C SER A 130 19.58 -23.68 -9.34
N GLN A 131 18.28 -23.48 -9.55
CA GLN A 131 17.78 -22.61 -10.61
C GLN A 131 18.05 -21.13 -10.27
N ARG A 132 18.31 -20.30 -11.29
CA ARG A 132 18.61 -18.87 -11.08
C ARG A 132 17.40 -18.05 -10.66
N GLN A 133 16.22 -18.53 -11.01
CA GLN A 133 14.93 -17.93 -10.70
C GLN A 133 13.92 -19.04 -10.41
N SER A 134 12.76 -18.64 -9.89
CA SER A 134 11.63 -19.55 -9.66
C SER A 134 11.18 -20.24 -10.95
N LEU A 135 10.87 -21.53 -10.87
CA LEU A 135 10.15 -22.24 -11.91
C LEU A 135 8.70 -21.73 -11.91
N GLY A 136 8.34 -20.96 -12.94
CA GLY A 136 7.07 -20.24 -12.99
C GLY A 136 6.01 -20.93 -13.85
N PHE A 137 4.83 -21.17 -13.27
CA PHE A 137 3.61 -21.57 -13.98
C PHE A 137 2.62 -20.41 -13.91
N MET A 138 2.49 -19.66 -15.00
CA MET A 138 1.60 -18.50 -15.12
C MET A 138 0.43 -18.79 -16.06
N ASN A 139 -0.79 -18.89 -15.53
CA ASN A 139 -1.96 -19.30 -16.31
C ASN A 139 -1.72 -20.61 -17.07
N VAL A 140 -1.19 -21.61 -16.36
CA VAL A 140 -0.93 -22.93 -16.92
C VAL A 140 -1.99 -23.90 -16.43
N PHE A 141 -2.61 -24.63 -17.35
CA PHE A 141 -3.81 -25.42 -17.08
C PHE A 141 -3.68 -26.88 -17.52
N ASP A 142 -4.48 -27.73 -16.90
CA ASP A 142 -4.58 -29.18 -17.17
C ASP A 142 -3.23 -29.88 -17.21
N SER A 143 -2.37 -29.49 -16.28
CA SER A 143 -0.96 -29.85 -16.27
C SER A 143 -0.62 -30.74 -15.09
N LYS A 144 0.41 -31.59 -15.26
CA LYS A 144 0.84 -32.55 -14.24
C LYS A 144 2.35 -32.60 -14.10
N ILE A 145 2.80 -32.65 -12.84
CA ILE A 145 4.20 -32.89 -12.47
C ILE A 145 4.23 -34.19 -11.67
N THR A 146 4.96 -35.18 -12.15
CA THR A 146 5.01 -36.50 -11.50
C THR A 146 6.43 -37.01 -11.32
N SER A 147 6.70 -37.63 -10.17
CA SER A 147 7.98 -38.29 -9.87
C SER A 147 9.20 -37.41 -10.20
N SER A 148 9.13 -36.13 -9.88
CA SER A 148 10.15 -35.13 -10.22
C SER A 148 10.74 -34.51 -8.95
N VAL A 149 11.97 -34.01 -9.05
CA VAL A 149 12.72 -33.47 -7.90
C VAL A 149 13.04 -32.01 -8.16
N PHE A 150 12.76 -31.16 -7.18
CA PHE A 150 13.16 -29.77 -7.10
C PHE A 150 14.17 -29.65 -5.95
N ASP A 151 15.35 -29.12 -6.26
CA ASP A 151 16.50 -28.99 -5.34
C ASP A 151 17.06 -27.57 -5.45
N SER A 152 16.75 -26.73 -4.47
CA SER A 152 17.04 -25.27 -4.47
C SER A 152 16.38 -24.54 -5.66
N VAL A 153 15.07 -24.72 -5.82
CA VAL A 153 14.17 -24.22 -6.86
C VAL A 153 12.80 -23.82 -6.29
N ASN A 154 12.50 -22.52 -6.34
CA ASN A 154 11.17 -22.03 -5.95
C ASN A 154 10.12 -22.37 -7.01
N LEU A 155 9.08 -23.14 -6.67
CA LEU A 155 7.97 -23.46 -7.57
C LEU A 155 6.82 -22.47 -7.38
N LEU A 156 6.61 -21.63 -8.39
CA LEU A 156 5.64 -20.54 -8.34
C LEU A 156 4.49 -20.79 -9.31
N ILE A 157 3.26 -20.84 -8.81
CA ILE A 157 2.04 -20.98 -9.61
C ILE A 157 1.19 -19.72 -9.44
N ARG A 158 1.00 -18.97 -10.53
CA ARG A 158 0.18 -17.76 -10.53
C ARG A 158 -0.91 -17.85 -11.57
N TYR A 159 -2.11 -17.51 -11.14
CA TYR A 159 -3.21 -17.26 -12.04
C TYR A 159 -3.61 -15.79 -12.02
N TYR A 160 -3.76 -15.25 -13.22
CA TYR A 160 -4.28 -13.92 -13.51
C TYR A 160 -5.55 -14.07 -14.34
N PRO A 161 -6.71 -13.66 -13.83
CA PRO A 161 -7.94 -13.71 -14.60
C PRO A 161 -7.78 -12.90 -15.88
N PRO A 162 -8.15 -13.46 -17.04
CA PRO A 162 -8.10 -12.72 -18.30
C PRO A 162 -9.07 -11.52 -18.24
N PRO A 163 -8.75 -10.40 -18.93
CA PRO A 163 -9.56 -9.18 -18.92
C PRO A 163 -10.93 -9.33 -19.61
N VAL A 164 -11.24 -10.50 -20.17
CA VAL A 164 -12.46 -10.78 -20.92
C VAL A 164 -13.29 -11.80 -20.15
N CYS A 165 -14.56 -11.48 -19.88
CA CYS A 165 -15.51 -12.42 -19.28
C CYS A 165 -15.84 -13.53 -20.29
N TYR A 166 -15.42 -14.75 -20.01
CA TYR A 166 -15.86 -15.94 -20.77
C TYR A 166 -17.22 -16.40 -20.25
N ASN A 167 -18.13 -16.75 -21.15
CA ASN A 167 -19.47 -17.28 -20.84
C ASN A 167 -19.44 -18.78 -20.50
N GLU A 168 -18.32 -19.46 -20.73
CA GLU A 168 -18.14 -20.89 -20.44
C GLU A 168 -17.29 -21.08 -19.18
N LEU A 169 -17.77 -21.94 -18.27
CA LEU A 169 -17.05 -22.35 -17.08
C LEU A 169 -15.93 -23.33 -17.48
N HIS A 170 -14.71 -22.82 -17.67
CA HIS A 170 -13.54 -23.68 -17.81
C HIS A 170 -13.03 -24.10 -16.43
N HIS A 171 -13.01 -25.41 -16.19
CA HIS A 171 -12.31 -26.02 -15.05
C HIS A 171 -10.86 -26.23 -15.45
N TYR A 172 -9.94 -25.76 -14.63
CA TYR A 172 -8.51 -25.93 -14.86
C TYR A 172 -7.88 -26.69 -13.71
N SER A 173 -7.05 -27.66 -14.03
CA SER A 173 -6.39 -28.51 -13.03
C SER A 173 -4.86 -28.42 -13.07
N LEU A 174 -4.23 -28.45 -11.89
CA LEU A 174 -2.78 -28.66 -11.75
C LEU A 174 -2.53 -29.72 -10.68
N THR A 175 -1.86 -30.81 -11.07
CA THR A 175 -1.59 -31.93 -10.17
C THR A 175 -0.09 -32.16 -9.99
N LEU A 176 0.35 -32.19 -8.73
CA LEU A 176 1.70 -32.61 -8.35
C LEU A 176 1.59 -33.96 -7.64
N THR A 177 2.28 -34.98 -8.14
CA THR A 177 2.24 -36.34 -7.58
C THR A 177 3.65 -36.90 -7.38
N ASN A 178 3.96 -37.37 -6.17
CA ASN A 178 5.28 -37.97 -5.87
C ASN A 178 6.43 -37.00 -6.19
N VAL A 179 6.28 -35.75 -5.76
CA VAL A 179 7.28 -34.69 -5.98
C VAL A 179 8.08 -34.48 -4.71
N ILE A 180 9.40 -34.42 -4.85
CA ILE A 180 10.31 -34.01 -3.78
C ILE A 180 10.69 -32.55 -4.01
N MET A 181 10.45 -31.71 -3.02
CA MET A 181 10.84 -30.29 -3.01
C MET A 181 11.77 -30.07 -1.82
N ALA A 182 13.00 -29.63 -2.06
CA ALA A 182 14.01 -29.41 -1.04
C ALA A 182 14.69 -28.05 -1.21
N GLN A 183 14.65 -27.19 -0.20
CA GLN A 183 15.08 -25.78 -0.27
C GLN A 183 14.27 -24.93 -1.27
N ASP A 184 12.97 -25.20 -1.34
CA ASP A 184 11.99 -24.68 -2.30
C ASP A 184 10.78 -24.11 -1.57
N TYR A 185 10.03 -23.19 -2.17
CA TYR A 185 8.68 -22.88 -1.66
C TYR A 185 7.62 -22.93 -2.76
N PHE A 186 6.41 -23.32 -2.36
CA PHE A 186 5.22 -23.35 -3.21
C PHE A 186 4.37 -22.10 -2.98
N TRP A 187 4.01 -21.36 -4.04
CA TRP A 187 3.05 -20.24 -3.96
C TRP A 187 1.97 -20.33 -5.03
N GLY A 188 0.69 -20.31 -4.63
CA GLY A 188 -0.49 -20.25 -5.49
C GLY A 188 -1.30 -18.94 -5.36
N SER A 189 -1.87 -18.42 -6.45
CA SER A 189 -2.89 -17.34 -6.43
C SER A 189 -3.99 -17.62 -7.47
N ASN A 190 -5.27 -17.80 -7.11
CA ASN A 190 -6.26 -18.39 -8.03
C ASN A 190 -7.59 -17.64 -8.19
N HIS A 191 -8.23 -17.81 -9.36
CA HIS A 191 -9.70 -17.86 -9.51
C HIS A 191 -10.07 -19.17 -10.25
N ARG A 192 -11.03 -19.95 -9.73
CA ARG A 192 -11.59 -21.18 -10.34
C ARG A 192 -10.56 -22.21 -10.85
N ILE A 193 -9.66 -22.67 -9.98
CA ILE A 193 -8.64 -23.69 -10.29
C ILE A 193 -8.65 -24.78 -9.23
N ASP A 194 -8.51 -26.03 -9.67
CA ASP A 194 -8.29 -27.20 -8.82
C ASP A 194 -6.79 -27.51 -8.74
N ILE A 195 -6.18 -27.32 -7.57
CA ILE A 195 -4.78 -27.67 -7.30
C ILE A 195 -4.74 -28.89 -6.40
N THR A 196 -4.06 -29.96 -6.82
CA THR A 196 -3.83 -31.15 -6.00
C THR A 196 -2.33 -31.37 -5.78
N VAL A 197 -1.90 -31.38 -4.53
CA VAL A 197 -0.56 -31.77 -4.09
C VAL A 197 -0.70 -33.12 -3.40
N LYS A 198 -0.15 -34.19 -4.01
CA LYS A 198 -0.37 -35.56 -3.54
C LYS A 198 0.93 -36.34 -3.40
N SER A 199 1.08 -37.03 -2.26
CA SER A 199 2.23 -37.92 -2.01
C SER A 199 3.57 -37.18 -2.16
N CYS A 200 3.61 -35.91 -1.75
CA CYS A 200 4.80 -35.06 -1.90
C CYS A 200 5.59 -34.99 -0.59
N SER A 201 6.89 -34.73 -0.71
CA SER A 201 7.78 -34.49 0.42
C SER A 201 8.45 -33.13 0.24
N ILE A 202 8.07 -32.15 1.07
CA ILE A 202 8.53 -30.77 1.03
C ILE A 202 9.40 -30.52 2.26
N ARG A 203 10.70 -30.27 2.08
CA ARG A 203 11.65 -30.28 3.20
C ARG A 203 12.70 -29.18 3.18
N ASP A 204 13.11 -28.76 4.37
CA ASP A 204 14.29 -27.92 4.63
C ASP A 204 14.29 -26.59 3.84
N ASN A 205 13.17 -25.86 3.92
CA ASN A 205 12.95 -24.61 3.16
C ASN A 205 13.18 -23.37 4.03
N ASP A 206 13.99 -22.42 3.52
CA ASP A 206 14.45 -21.25 4.26
C ASP A 206 13.34 -20.27 4.69
N GLU A 207 12.27 -20.14 3.89
CA GLU A 207 11.13 -19.24 4.19
C GLU A 207 9.84 -20.00 4.48
N TYR A 208 9.27 -20.67 3.46
CA TYR A 208 8.00 -21.37 3.58
C TYR A 208 8.13 -22.78 3.00
N GLY A 209 7.48 -23.75 3.62
CA GLY A 209 7.26 -25.06 2.99
C GLY A 209 6.14 -24.95 1.96
N LEU A 210 4.93 -24.73 2.46
CA LEU A 210 3.72 -24.54 1.69
C LEU A 210 3.13 -23.15 1.96
N ALA A 211 2.97 -22.33 0.92
CA ALA A 211 2.31 -21.02 1.01
C ALA A 211 1.13 -20.92 0.03
N ILE A 212 -0.08 -20.80 0.56
CA ILE A 212 -1.30 -20.72 -0.25
C ILE A 212 -1.98 -19.37 0.00
N ASP A 213 -2.20 -18.57 -1.05
CA ASP A 213 -2.91 -17.28 -0.99
C ASP A 213 -4.09 -17.23 -1.95
N GLY A 214 -5.30 -17.39 -1.42
CA GLY A 214 -6.52 -17.46 -2.22
C GLY A 214 -7.08 -16.11 -2.71
N ARG A 215 -6.54 -14.97 -2.24
CA ARG A 215 -7.00 -13.59 -2.57
C ARG A 215 -8.53 -13.44 -2.71
N LEU A 216 -9.31 -14.08 -1.84
CA LEU A 216 -10.78 -14.00 -1.76
C LEU A 216 -11.55 -14.58 -2.96
N SER A 217 -10.97 -15.52 -3.72
CA SER A 217 -11.71 -16.14 -4.84
C SER A 217 -12.66 -17.25 -4.39
N ALA A 218 -13.96 -17.11 -4.66
CA ALA A 218 -15.07 -17.95 -4.18
C ALA A 218 -15.07 -19.43 -4.66
N SER A 219 -14.05 -19.91 -5.37
CA SER A 219 -14.20 -21.13 -6.19
C SER A 219 -12.92 -21.89 -6.56
N ALA A 220 -11.80 -21.70 -5.85
CA ALA A 220 -10.63 -22.56 -6.01
C ALA A 220 -10.68 -23.70 -4.98
N HIS A 221 -10.55 -24.95 -5.42
CA HIS A 221 -10.37 -26.10 -4.52
C HIS A 221 -8.90 -26.51 -4.49
N ILE A 222 -8.31 -26.51 -3.30
CA ILE A 222 -6.91 -26.91 -3.11
C ILE A 222 -6.91 -28.12 -2.21
N SER A 223 -6.24 -29.20 -2.62
CA SER A 223 -6.14 -30.43 -1.84
C SER A 223 -4.67 -30.81 -1.63
N VAL A 224 -4.30 -31.06 -0.38
CA VAL A 224 -2.99 -31.56 0.03
C VAL A 224 -3.19 -32.93 0.66
N ILE A 225 -2.66 -33.96 0.02
CA ILE A 225 -2.98 -35.35 0.31
C ILE A 225 -1.68 -36.16 0.49
N ASP A 226 -1.59 -37.00 1.52
CA ASP A 226 -0.44 -37.88 1.77
C ASP A 226 0.91 -37.15 1.74
N THR A 227 0.97 -35.93 2.25
CA THR A 227 2.12 -35.02 2.06
C THR A 227 2.80 -34.70 3.38
N GLU A 228 4.14 -34.63 3.35
CA GLU A 228 4.98 -34.27 4.50
C GLU A 228 5.65 -32.91 4.27
N LEU A 229 5.55 -32.03 5.27
CA LEU A 229 6.19 -30.71 5.33
C LEU A 229 7.18 -30.72 6.50
N VAL A 230 8.50 -30.75 6.25
CA VAL A 230 9.50 -30.98 7.31
C VAL A 230 10.64 -29.97 7.29
N GLY A 231 11.00 -29.36 8.42
CA GLY A 231 12.22 -28.53 8.51
C GLY A 231 12.11 -27.15 7.84
N SER A 232 10.93 -26.78 7.35
CA SER A 232 10.66 -25.46 6.77
C SER A 232 10.43 -24.43 7.87
N LYS A 233 10.74 -23.16 7.62
CA LYS A 233 10.45 -22.12 8.62
C LYS A 233 8.93 -21.95 8.85
N GLU A 234 8.21 -21.47 7.84
CA GLU A 234 6.75 -21.22 7.75
C GLU A 234 5.90 -22.30 7.03
N ASN A 235 4.65 -22.59 7.39
CA ASN A 235 3.62 -22.96 6.39
C ASN A 235 2.37 -22.10 6.56
N VAL A 236 1.78 -21.64 5.45
CA VAL A 236 0.78 -20.58 5.47
C VAL A 236 -0.39 -20.87 4.53
N ILE A 237 -1.61 -20.69 5.03
CA ILE A 237 -2.86 -20.68 4.25
C ILE A 237 -3.61 -19.39 4.54
N ILE A 238 -3.73 -18.51 3.54
CA ILE A 238 -4.39 -17.21 3.70
C ILE A 238 -5.44 -16.92 2.63
N ARG A 239 -6.54 -16.29 3.01
CA ARG A 239 -7.60 -15.80 2.10
C ARG A 239 -8.20 -16.89 1.20
N CYS A 240 -8.32 -18.12 1.69
CA CYS A 240 -8.80 -19.29 0.95
C CYS A 240 -10.21 -19.73 1.38
N ASN A 241 -11.13 -19.93 0.43
CA ASN A 241 -12.50 -20.37 0.75
C ASN A 241 -12.66 -21.87 0.96
N SER A 242 -11.72 -22.70 0.47
CA SER A 242 -11.74 -24.14 0.66
C SER A 242 -10.35 -24.73 0.42
N VAL A 243 -9.75 -25.33 1.45
CA VAL A 243 -8.53 -26.14 1.34
C VAL A 243 -8.77 -27.47 2.06
N LEU A 244 -8.49 -28.59 1.40
CA LEU A 244 -8.54 -29.93 1.99
C LEU A 244 -7.13 -30.37 2.40
N LEU A 245 -6.97 -30.77 3.66
CA LEU A 245 -5.79 -31.46 4.17
C LEU A 245 -6.17 -32.90 4.51
N ASN A 246 -5.52 -33.88 3.87
CA ASN A 246 -5.81 -35.29 4.07
C ASN A 246 -4.52 -36.08 4.27
N ASN A 247 -4.34 -36.69 5.44
CA ASN A 247 -3.12 -37.45 5.77
C ASN A 247 -1.83 -36.61 5.61
N VAL A 248 -1.77 -35.47 6.31
CA VAL A 248 -0.67 -34.49 6.23
C VAL A 248 0.14 -34.49 7.52
N THR A 249 1.47 -34.43 7.39
CA THR A 249 2.39 -34.28 8.53
C THR A 249 3.22 -33.02 8.39
N VAL A 250 3.29 -32.23 9.45
CA VAL A 250 4.10 -31.01 9.56
C VAL A 250 5.05 -31.16 10.74
N ALA A 251 6.35 -31.12 10.49
CA ALA A 251 7.33 -31.39 11.54
C ALA A 251 8.60 -30.55 11.47
N ASN A 252 9.23 -30.35 12.62
CA ASN A 252 10.51 -29.64 12.74
C ASN A 252 10.50 -28.22 12.15
N SER A 253 9.33 -27.56 12.11
CA SER A 253 9.26 -26.19 11.62
C SER A 253 9.92 -25.21 12.59
N LEU A 254 10.68 -24.25 12.07
CA LEU A 254 11.41 -23.24 12.86
C LEU A 254 10.52 -22.05 13.29
N SER A 255 9.31 -21.97 12.75
CA SER A 255 8.22 -21.07 13.14
C SER A 255 6.94 -21.90 13.32
N THR A 256 5.78 -21.25 13.45
CA THR A 256 4.47 -21.91 13.56
C THR A 256 4.30 -22.96 12.46
N GLY A 257 4.00 -24.20 12.86
CA GLY A 257 3.87 -25.33 11.93
C GLY A 257 2.91 -25.05 10.78
N LEU A 258 1.71 -24.53 11.08
CA LEU A 258 0.75 -24.06 10.09
C LEU A 258 0.00 -22.81 10.57
N PHE A 259 0.13 -21.71 9.83
CA PHE A 259 -0.59 -20.47 10.05
C PHE A 259 -1.78 -20.32 9.09
N ILE A 260 -2.98 -20.11 9.63
CA ILE A 260 -4.24 -20.01 8.87
C ILE A 260 -4.85 -18.63 9.14
N ALA A 261 -5.08 -17.82 8.10
CA ALA A 261 -5.78 -16.53 8.24
C ALA A 261 -6.83 -16.28 7.16
N SER A 262 -8.00 -15.80 7.55
CA SER A 262 -9.16 -15.56 6.67
C SER A 262 -9.43 -16.73 5.71
N SER A 263 -9.36 -17.97 6.22
CA SER A 263 -9.47 -19.17 5.38
C SER A 263 -10.37 -20.25 5.98
N VAL A 264 -10.90 -21.12 5.12
CA VAL A 264 -11.63 -22.34 5.50
C VAL A 264 -10.81 -23.56 5.09
N VAL A 265 -10.39 -24.34 6.09
CA VAL A 265 -9.58 -25.55 5.91
C VAL A 265 -10.38 -26.76 6.39
N THR A 266 -10.59 -27.74 5.53
CA THR A 266 -11.18 -29.03 5.86
C THR A 266 -10.09 -30.05 6.15
N VAL A 267 -10.21 -30.77 7.26
CA VAL A 267 -9.28 -31.85 7.63
C VAL A 267 -9.98 -33.20 7.51
N GLU A 268 -9.34 -34.12 6.80
CA GLU A 268 -9.76 -35.51 6.68
C GLU A 268 -8.64 -36.44 7.11
N ASN A 269 -9.00 -37.57 7.71
CA ASN A 269 -8.03 -38.56 8.18
C ASN A 269 -6.98 -37.92 9.09
N ARG A 270 -5.69 -38.21 8.89
CA ARG A 270 -4.64 -37.82 9.84
C ARG A 270 -4.08 -36.43 9.56
N LEU A 271 -3.94 -35.59 10.59
CA LEU A 271 -3.18 -34.33 10.55
C LEU A 271 -2.25 -34.25 11.75
N VAL A 272 -0.94 -34.25 11.50
CA VAL A 272 0.09 -34.34 12.55
C VAL A 272 0.98 -33.11 12.55
N PHE A 273 1.19 -32.54 13.74
CA PHE A 273 2.14 -31.47 14.02
C PHE A 273 3.14 -31.95 15.07
N LYS A 274 4.43 -32.05 14.72
CA LYS A 274 5.45 -32.55 15.63
C LYS A 274 6.71 -31.69 15.69
N ASN A 275 7.19 -31.39 16.90
CA ASN A 275 8.48 -30.71 17.12
C ASN A 275 8.58 -29.38 16.35
N ASN A 276 7.48 -28.63 16.27
CA ASN A 276 7.45 -27.31 15.64
C ASN A 276 7.60 -26.21 16.70
N THR A 277 8.21 -25.08 16.35
CA THR A 277 8.43 -23.96 17.28
C THR A 277 7.78 -22.68 16.78
N GLY A 278 6.91 -21.99 17.51
CA GLY A 278 6.29 -20.73 17.05
C GLY A 278 6.38 -19.60 18.07
N VAL A 279 6.01 -18.37 17.68
CA VAL A 279 5.73 -17.33 18.68
C VAL A 279 4.39 -17.64 19.34
N VAL A 280 3.37 -17.90 18.53
CA VAL A 280 2.06 -18.40 18.94
C VAL A 280 1.70 -19.62 18.12
N GLY A 281 1.03 -20.61 18.70
CA GLY A 281 0.59 -21.79 17.96
C GLY A 281 1.77 -22.58 17.42
N GLY A 282 2.59 -23.18 18.28
CA GLY A 282 3.80 -23.90 17.86
C GLY A 282 3.50 -24.92 16.76
N GLY A 283 2.43 -25.71 16.93
CA GLY A 283 1.90 -26.56 15.87
C GLY A 283 1.04 -25.81 14.86
N MET A 284 -0.04 -25.15 15.31
CA MET A 284 -1.00 -24.48 14.42
C MET A 284 -1.52 -23.17 15.01
N ALA A 285 -1.67 -22.13 14.19
CA ALA A 285 -2.29 -20.87 14.56
C ALA A 285 -3.46 -20.52 13.63
N ILE A 286 -4.62 -20.19 14.20
CA ILE A 286 -5.87 -19.85 13.51
C ILE A 286 -6.21 -18.39 13.79
N ASN A 287 -6.31 -17.57 12.75
CA ASN A 287 -6.48 -16.12 12.85
C ASN A 287 -7.57 -15.58 11.91
N SER A 288 -8.07 -14.37 12.16
CA SER A 288 -8.84 -13.54 11.21
C SER A 288 -10.09 -14.25 10.66
N SER A 289 -10.99 -14.69 11.54
CA SER A 289 -12.24 -15.40 11.21
C SER A 289 -12.06 -16.69 10.38
N SER A 290 -10.90 -17.35 10.51
CA SER A 290 -10.65 -18.65 9.88
C SER A 290 -11.41 -19.79 10.56
N ILE A 291 -11.72 -20.81 9.78
CA ILE A 291 -12.45 -22.00 10.23
C ILE A 291 -11.66 -23.25 9.84
N VAL A 292 -11.47 -24.16 10.80
CA VAL A 292 -11.01 -25.53 10.56
C VAL A 292 -12.19 -26.49 10.68
N ALA A 293 -12.68 -27.00 9.55
CA ALA A 293 -13.77 -27.95 9.48
C ALA A 293 -13.24 -29.38 9.60
N LEU A 294 -13.74 -30.14 10.58
CA LEU A 294 -13.27 -31.50 10.83
C LEU A 294 -14.25 -32.52 10.25
N SER A 295 -13.75 -33.45 9.43
CA SER A 295 -14.53 -34.59 8.97
C SER A 295 -14.68 -35.65 10.08
N PRO A 296 -15.69 -36.53 10.02
CA PRO A 296 -15.82 -37.63 10.98
C PRO A 296 -14.65 -38.63 10.99
N SER A 297 -13.84 -38.65 9.93
CA SER A 297 -12.64 -39.50 9.85
C SER A 297 -11.36 -38.80 10.34
N ALA A 298 -11.44 -37.52 10.70
CA ALA A 298 -10.29 -36.75 11.12
C ALA A 298 -9.63 -37.36 12.38
N ASN A 299 -8.33 -37.14 12.53
CA ASN A 299 -7.52 -37.48 13.69
C ASN A 299 -6.34 -36.52 13.77
N LEU A 300 -6.32 -35.70 14.82
CA LEU A 300 -5.36 -34.61 14.98
C LEU A 300 -4.33 -34.99 16.05
N GLU A 301 -3.05 -34.77 15.76
CA GLU A 301 -1.94 -35.06 16.69
C GLU A 301 -1.00 -33.84 16.80
N PHE A 302 -0.83 -33.31 18.00
CA PHE A 302 0.09 -32.21 18.32
C PHE A 302 1.07 -32.71 19.38
N ILE A 303 2.32 -32.96 18.98
CA ILE A 303 3.34 -33.61 19.80
C ILE A 303 4.60 -32.76 19.87
N ASP A 304 5.07 -32.44 21.07
CA ASP A 304 6.36 -31.77 21.29
C ASP A 304 6.46 -30.40 20.59
N ASN A 305 5.33 -29.69 20.44
CA ASN A 305 5.34 -28.36 19.82
C ASN A 305 5.56 -27.28 20.88
N HIS A 306 6.35 -26.27 20.55
CA HIS A 306 6.75 -25.21 21.45
C HIS A 306 6.28 -23.84 20.94
N ALA A 307 5.68 -23.02 21.81
CA ALA A 307 5.42 -21.62 21.54
C ALA A 307 6.17 -20.72 22.53
N THR A 308 6.88 -19.70 22.06
CA THR A 308 7.58 -18.77 22.97
C THR A 308 6.61 -17.88 23.74
N TYR A 309 5.37 -17.72 23.27
CA TYR A 309 4.33 -16.93 23.92
C TYR A 309 3.13 -17.79 24.30
N LYS A 310 2.23 -18.12 23.37
CA LYS A 310 0.92 -18.74 23.69
C LYS A 310 0.55 -19.89 22.77
N GLY A 311 -0.10 -20.93 23.30
CA GLY A 311 -0.64 -22.03 22.49
C GLY A 311 0.46 -22.91 21.91
N GLY A 312 1.12 -23.73 22.72
CA GLY A 312 2.23 -24.58 22.24
C GLY A 312 1.81 -25.52 21.11
N GLY A 313 0.68 -26.21 21.28
CA GLY A 313 0.04 -26.97 20.22
C GLY A 313 -0.74 -26.08 19.25
N ILE A 314 -1.81 -25.46 19.75
CA ILE A 314 -2.77 -24.69 18.95
C ILE A 314 -2.96 -23.29 19.53
N TYR A 315 -3.02 -22.28 18.66
CA TYR A 315 -3.43 -20.92 19.00
C TYR A 315 -4.64 -20.49 18.18
N ILE A 316 -5.64 -19.90 18.83
CA ILE A 316 -6.86 -19.39 18.20
C ILE A 316 -7.04 -17.93 18.59
N ASP A 317 -7.03 -17.04 17.59
CA ASP A 317 -7.25 -15.61 17.78
C ASP A 317 -8.69 -15.30 18.23
N GLU A 318 -8.87 -14.22 19.00
CA GLU A 318 -10.18 -13.84 19.53
C GLU A 318 -11.17 -13.47 18.40
N SER A 319 -10.66 -12.87 17.31
CA SER A 319 -11.46 -12.53 16.12
C SER A 319 -11.89 -13.76 15.30
N ALA A 320 -11.29 -14.92 15.55
CA ALA A 320 -11.58 -16.15 14.83
C ALA A 320 -12.92 -16.79 15.23
N GLY A 321 -13.58 -16.31 16.31
CA GLY A 321 -14.85 -16.88 16.76
C GLY A 321 -14.71 -18.38 17.07
N CYS A 322 -15.55 -19.23 16.46
CA CYS A 322 -15.43 -20.68 16.52
C CYS A 322 -14.37 -21.17 15.51
N GLY A 323 -13.10 -21.25 15.93
CA GLY A 323 -12.00 -21.70 15.08
C GLY A 323 -12.13 -23.13 14.54
N PHE A 324 -13.02 -23.94 15.12
CA PHE A 324 -13.36 -25.29 14.67
C PHE A 324 -14.87 -25.46 14.48
N ILE A 325 -15.27 -26.24 13.47
CA ILE A 325 -16.67 -26.64 13.22
C ILE A 325 -16.70 -28.11 12.84
N GLN A 326 -17.70 -28.87 13.34
CA GLN A 326 -17.85 -30.29 12.99
C GLN A 326 -19.28 -30.82 13.10
N VAL A 327 -19.45 -32.09 12.74
CA VAL A 327 -20.69 -32.89 12.89
C VAL A 327 -20.59 -33.95 14.00
N SER A 328 -19.39 -34.38 14.42
CA SER A 328 -19.20 -35.48 15.41
C SER A 328 -17.82 -35.45 16.07
N ARG A 329 -17.70 -35.92 17.34
CA ARG A 329 -16.45 -35.95 18.14
C ARG A 329 -15.26 -36.58 17.41
N VAL A 330 -14.15 -35.84 17.34
CA VAL A 330 -12.92 -36.24 16.67
C VAL A 330 -11.79 -36.55 17.69
N PRO A 331 -10.94 -37.57 17.46
CA PRO A 331 -9.75 -37.79 18.26
C PRO A 331 -8.75 -36.63 18.16
N LEU A 332 -8.27 -36.16 19.30
CA LEU A 332 -7.23 -35.13 19.41
C LEU A 332 -6.18 -35.59 20.41
N THR A 333 -4.95 -35.79 19.93
CA THR A 333 -3.80 -36.12 20.76
C THR A 333 -2.98 -34.87 21.00
N LEU A 334 -2.81 -34.50 22.27
CA LEU A 334 -1.97 -33.39 22.73
C LEU A 334 -0.93 -33.99 23.66
N LYS A 335 0.35 -33.84 23.33
CA LYS A 335 1.43 -34.48 24.09
C LYS A 335 2.69 -33.60 24.10
N ASP A 336 3.22 -33.36 25.29
CA ASP A 336 4.51 -32.68 25.51
C ASP A 336 4.61 -31.30 24.83
N ASN A 337 3.47 -30.64 24.57
CA ASN A 337 3.48 -29.28 24.02
C ASN A 337 3.79 -28.27 25.14
N THR A 338 4.42 -27.15 24.79
CA THR A 338 4.85 -26.13 25.76
C THR A 338 4.61 -24.72 25.25
N ALA A 339 4.22 -23.80 26.14
CA ALA A 339 4.07 -22.37 25.85
C ALA A 339 4.81 -21.53 26.89
N GLY A 340 5.45 -20.44 26.47
CA GLY A 340 6.22 -19.57 27.37
C GLY A 340 5.37 -18.78 28.37
N VAL A 341 4.10 -18.52 28.05
CA VAL A 341 3.18 -17.73 28.89
C VAL A 341 1.93 -18.52 29.28
N ALA A 342 1.13 -18.99 28.33
CA ALA A 342 -0.14 -19.64 28.64
C ALA A 342 -0.61 -20.62 27.55
N GLY A 343 -1.38 -21.63 27.96
CA GLY A 343 -1.99 -22.63 27.08
C GLY A 343 -0.93 -23.52 26.41
N ASN A 344 -0.30 -24.42 27.16
CA ASN A 344 0.73 -25.32 26.61
C ASN A 344 0.20 -26.13 25.44
N ASP A 345 -1.00 -26.69 25.57
CA ASP A 345 -1.64 -27.43 24.49
C ASP A 345 -2.42 -26.48 23.60
N ILE A 346 -3.31 -25.67 24.18
CA ILE A 346 -4.15 -24.78 23.40
C ILE A 346 -4.38 -23.42 24.08
N TYR A 347 -4.29 -22.35 23.29
CA TYR A 347 -4.68 -21.01 23.70
C TYR A 347 -5.79 -20.46 22.80
N GLY A 348 -6.83 -19.86 23.38
CA GLY A 348 -7.88 -19.14 22.66
C GLY A 348 -9.30 -19.54 23.06
N ARG A 349 -10.29 -19.12 22.27
CA ARG A 349 -11.72 -19.33 22.59
C ARG A 349 -12.21 -20.71 22.13
N ILE A 350 -12.28 -21.69 23.04
CA ILE A 350 -12.79 -23.05 22.75
C ILE A 350 -13.94 -23.46 23.68
N TYR A 351 -14.56 -22.48 24.34
CA TYR A 351 -15.62 -22.70 25.32
C TYR A 351 -16.99 -22.27 24.73
N PRO A 352 -18.08 -23.06 24.84
CA PRO A 352 -18.30 -24.32 25.59
C PRO A 352 -18.15 -25.64 24.81
N ASP A 353 -17.70 -25.60 23.55
CA ASP A 353 -17.85 -26.74 22.64
C ASP A 353 -16.67 -27.73 22.67
N PHE A 354 -15.63 -27.55 23.48
CA PHE A 354 -14.44 -28.42 23.46
C PHE A 354 -14.75 -29.91 23.61
N ASP A 355 -15.58 -30.28 24.60
CA ASP A 355 -15.99 -31.67 24.84
C ASP A 355 -17.04 -32.17 23.82
N GLU A 356 -17.67 -31.27 23.09
CA GLU A 356 -18.49 -31.62 21.93
C GLU A 356 -17.62 -31.86 20.69
N LEU A 357 -16.47 -31.18 20.61
CA LEU A 357 -15.52 -31.23 19.52
C LEU A 357 -14.59 -32.44 19.60
N PHE A 358 -13.94 -32.64 20.75
CA PHE A 358 -12.81 -33.56 20.86
C PHE A 358 -12.99 -34.62 21.94
N ASN A 359 -12.37 -35.78 21.73
CA ASN A 359 -12.19 -36.81 22.76
C ASN A 359 -10.77 -36.72 23.34
N SER A 360 -10.49 -35.66 24.09
CA SER A 360 -9.19 -35.44 24.77
C SER A 360 -9.36 -35.49 26.29
N LYS A 361 -8.29 -35.82 27.02
CA LYS A 361 -8.28 -35.86 28.49
C LYS A 361 -7.40 -34.74 29.04
N ASN A 362 -8.03 -33.82 29.77
CA ASN A 362 -7.39 -32.75 30.56
C ASN A 362 -6.31 -31.95 29.81
N PRO A 363 -6.62 -31.31 28.67
CA PRO A 363 -5.64 -30.52 27.95
C PRO A 363 -5.25 -29.26 28.74
N SER A 364 -3.97 -28.87 28.68
CA SER A 364 -3.50 -27.62 29.25
C SER A 364 -3.93 -26.44 28.38
N THR A 365 -5.00 -25.76 28.80
CA THR A 365 -5.66 -24.74 28.00
C THR A 365 -5.78 -23.39 28.71
N SER A 366 -5.80 -22.31 27.93
CA SER A 366 -6.02 -20.95 28.43
C SER A 366 -6.69 -20.06 27.39
N SER A 367 -7.10 -18.88 27.80
CA SER A 367 -7.72 -17.87 26.93
C SER A 367 -7.25 -16.47 27.32
N ASP A 368 -7.77 -15.46 26.61
CA ASP A 368 -7.69 -14.08 27.08
C ASP A 368 -8.33 -13.93 28.47
N PRO A 369 -7.88 -12.94 29.27
CA PRO A 369 -8.35 -12.77 30.64
C PRO A 369 -9.88 -12.67 30.71
N ARG A 370 -10.48 -13.49 31.57
CA ARG A 370 -11.90 -13.48 31.92
C ARG A 370 -12.14 -13.03 33.34
N GLU A 371 -11.14 -13.21 34.18
CA GLU A 371 -11.17 -12.80 35.57
C GLU A 371 -9.79 -12.27 35.95
N TYR A 372 -9.75 -11.44 36.99
CA TYR A 372 -8.52 -10.91 37.54
C TYR A 372 -8.67 -10.84 39.06
N ALA A 373 -7.54 -10.93 39.76
CA ALA A 373 -7.52 -10.73 41.20
C ALA A 373 -6.27 -9.95 41.61
N PRO A 374 -6.38 -9.04 42.60
CA PRO A 374 -5.20 -8.52 43.29
C PRO A 374 -4.40 -9.69 43.88
N CYS A 375 -3.08 -9.63 43.75
CA CYS A 375 -2.19 -10.62 44.34
C CYS A 375 -0.98 -9.97 44.98
N ASP A 376 -0.38 -10.66 45.95
CA ASP A 376 0.93 -10.32 46.46
C ASP A 376 1.93 -11.35 45.89
N PRO A 377 2.88 -10.96 45.03
CA PRO A 377 3.84 -11.88 44.43
C PRO A 377 4.79 -12.52 45.46
N ASP A 378 4.91 -11.93 46.66
CA ASP A 378 5.73 -12.46 47.75
C ASP A 378 4.92 -13.39 48.69
N SER A 379 3.62 -13.55 48.46
CA SER A 379 2.75 -14.44 49.23
C SER A 379 2.73 -15.86 48.66
N ASN A 380 2.84 -16.85 49.54
CA ASN A 380 2.66 -18.28 49.21
C ASN A 380 1.21 -18.76 49.38
N GLU A 381 0.26 -17.85 49.62
CA GLU A 381 -1.15 -18.21 49.78
C GLU A 381 -1.77 -18.59 48.42
N THR A 382 -2.48 -19.72 48.39
CA THR A 382 -3.14 -20.25 47.19
C THR A 382 -4.49 -19.59 46.89
N THR A 383 -4.95 -18.68 47.73
CA THR A 383 -6.23 -17.98 47.60
C THR A 383 -6.01 -16.56 47.06
N PRO A 384 -6.74 -16.13 46.02
CA PRO A 384 -6.71 -14.74 45.59
C PRO A 384 -7.15 -13.83 46.74
N ILE A 385 -6.49 -12.70 46.90
CA ILE A 385 -6.79 -11.75 47.96
C ILE A 385 -7.96 -10.89 47.49
N TRP A 386 -9.18 -11.39 47.68
CA TRP A 386 -10.41 -10.63 47.45
C TRP A 386 -10.59 -9.65 48.61
N TYR A 387 -10.06 -8.44 48.49
CA TYR A 387 -10.45 -7.33 49.37
C TYR A 387 -11.52 -6.51 48.66
N ASP A 388 -12.79 -6.78 48.98
CA ASP A 388 -13.92 -6.02 48.44
C ASP A 388 -13.94 -4.54 48.88
N ASP A 389 -13.10 -4.10 49.84
CA ASP A 389 -13.24 -2.78 50.48
C ASP A 389 -11.94 -1.99 50.78
N GLU A 390 -10.75 -2.41 50.34
CA GLU A 390 -9.52 -1.62 50.62
C GLU A 390 -9.26 -0.54 49.56
N GLN A 391 -9.74 0.68 49.84
CA GLN A 391 -9.31 1.89 49.15
C GLN A 391 -7.84 2.19 49.49
N GLN A 392 -6.95 2.01 48.52
CA GLN A 392 -5.57 2.48 48.66
C GLN A 392 -5.55 4.01 48.53
N SER A 393 -5.27 4.71 49.63
CA SER A 393 -5.09 6.16 49.63
C SER A 393 -3.63 6.50 49.29
N VAL A 394 -3.43 7.45 48.38
CA VAL A 394 -2.11 7.94 47.96
C VAL A 394 -2.06 9.46 48.00
N PHE A 395 -0.87 10.00 48.30
CA PHE A 395 -0.64 11.44 48.26
C PHE A 395 -0.35 11.94 46.83
N PRO A 396 -0.62 13.22 46.51
CA PRO A 396 -0.22 13.80 45.24
C PRO A 396 1.28 13.61 44.97
N GLY A 397 1.62 12.99 43.84
CA GLY A 397 3.01 12.67 43.44
C GLY A 397 3.52 11.29 43.87
N GLN A 398 2.74 10.51 44.63
CA GLN A 398 3.11 9.14 45.00
C GLN A 398 2.78 8.14 43.87
N PRO A 399 3.69 7.24 43.48
CA PRO A 399 3.40 6.19 42.52
C PRO A 399 2.49 5.11 43.13
N LEU A 400 1.34 4.85 42.49
CA LEU A 400 0.46 3.70 42.79
C LEU A 400 1.10 2.41 42.27
N LYS A 401 1.20 1.38 43.12
CA LYS A 401 1.68 0.04 42.75
C LYS A 401 0.59 -0.98 43.05
N TYR A 402 0.12 -1.64 42.01
CA TYR A 402 -0.79 -2.78 42.11
C TYR A 402 -0.16 -3.99 41.42
N ASN A 403 -0.37 -5.16 42.02
CA ASN A 403 -0.03 -6.45 41.44
C ASN A 403 -1.35 -7.20 41.19
N PHE A 404 -1.52 -7.71 39.98
CA PHE A 404 -2.72 -8.44 39.57
C PHE A 404 -2.33 -9.75 38.91
N ALA A 405 -3.05 -10.81 39.27
CA ALA A 405 -3.06 -12.07 38.54
C ALA A 405 -4.22 -12.06 37.55
N LEU A 406 -3.96 -12.48 36.32
CA LEU A 406 -4.95 -12.57 35.26
C LEU A 406 -5.28 -14.03 34.99
N PHE A 407 -6.57 -14.32 34.85
CA PHE A 407 -7.09 -15.67 34.73
C PHE A 407 -7.91 -15.81 33.43
N GLY A 408 -7.45 -16.70 32.55
CA GLY A 408 -8.17 -17.15 31.37
C GLY A 408 -9.02 -18.38 31.67
N ARG A 409 -9.86 -18.78 30.71
CA ARG A 409 -10.66 -20.00 30.79
C ARG A 409 -9.85 -21.21 30.34
N SER A 410 -9.94 -22.28 31.10
CA SER A 410 -9.48 -23.61 30.68
C SER A 410 -10.64 -24.37 30.00
N SER A 411 -10.36 -25.57 29.48
CA SER A 411 -11.29 -26.44 28.77
C SER A 411 -12.47 -26.83 29.65
N ASP A 412 -12.23 -26.98 30.95
CA ASP A 412 -13.30 -27.23 31.91
C ASP A 412 -13.98 -25.90 32.23
N SER A 413 -15.28 -25.86 31.94
CA SER A 413 -16.18 -24.69 32.08
C SER A 413 -16.10 -23.97 33.43
N ASN A 414 -15.66 -24.63 34.49
CA ASN A 414 -15.60 -24.12 35.85
C ASN A 414 -14.16 -23.89 36.35
N SER A 415 -13.17 -23.94 35.46
CA SER A 415 -11.75 -23.79 35.82
C SER A 415 -11.10 -22.60 35.13
N TYR A 416 -10.13 -22.01 35.84
CA TYR A 416 -9.34 -20.89 35.38
C TYR A 416 -7.87 -21.30 35.26
N SER A 417 -7.16 -20.70 34.32
CA SER A 417 -5.72 -20.86 34.15
C SER A 417 -5.04 -19.49 34.08
N LEU A 418 -3.79 -19.41 34.56
CA LEU A 418 -3.02 -18.16 34.49
C LEU A 418 -2.82 -17.74 33.02
N THR A 419 -2.93 -16.44 32.79
CA THR A 419 -2.74 -15.81 31.48
C THR A 419 -2.19 -14.39 31.66
N ASP A 420 -1.96 -13.69 30.57
CA ASP A 420 -1.61 -12.26 30.56
C ASP A 420 -2.61 -11.45 29.71
N GLY A 421 -2.59 -10.12 29.87
CA GLY A 421 -3.49 -9.23 29.15
C GLY A 421 -3.46 -7.79 29.69
N ARG A 422 -4.51 -7.02 29.41
CA ARG A 422 -4.61 -5.60 29.77
C ARG A 422 -5.68 -5.37 30.84
N ILE A 423 -5.36 -4.51 31.81
CA ILE A 423 -6.29 -4.00 32.83
C ILE A 423 -6.49 -2.51 32.57
N THR A 424 -7.75 -2.06 32.56
CA THR A 424 -8.10 -0.64 32.52
C THR A 424 -8.44 -0.18 33.94
N ILE A 425 -7.76 0.87 34.41
CA ILE A 425 -8.00 1.47 35.73
C ILE A 425 -8.71 2.80 35.51
N GLU A 426 -9.93 2.93 36.05
CA GLU A 426 -10.71 4.18 36.02
C GLU A 426 -10.55 4.92 37.35
N ILE A 427 -10.14 6.19 37.29
CA ILE A 427 -9.94 7.05 38.48
C ILE A 427 -11.07 8.07 38.56
N ASN A 428 -11.93 7.96 39.58
CA ASN A 428 -12.99 8.93 39.86
C ASN A 428 -12.48 10.09 40.74
N GLY A 429 -12.20 11.25 40.13
CA GLY A 429 -11.89 12.52 40.82
C GLY A 429 -12.66 13.71 40.22
N THR A 430 -12.68 14.88 40.88
CA THR A 430 -13.33 16.09 40.34
C THR A 430 -12.56 16.59 39.12
N ILE A 431 -13.08 16.33 37.92
CA ILE A 431 -12.45 16.78 36.68
C ILE A 431 -13.07 18.12 36.28
N CYS A 432 -12.25 19.17 36.15
CA CYS A 432 -12.70 20.46 35.64
C CYS A 432 -13.01 20.40 34.14
N PRO A 433 -13.99 21.19 33.65
CA PRO A 433 -14.24 21.34 32.22
C PRO A 433 -12.99 21.83 31.47
N ILE A 434 -12.88 21.47 30.20
CA ILE A 434 -11.74 21.83 29.35
C ILE A 434 -11.61 23.36 29.27
N GLY A 435 -10.41 23.88 29.54
CA GLY A 435 -10.17 25.32 29.68
C GLY A 435 -10.05 25.79 31.13
N PHE A 436 -10.40 24.94 32.09
CA PHE A 436 -10.26 25.21 33.51
C PHE A 436 -9.35 24.19 34.20
N SER A 437 -8.57 24.64 35.16
CA SER A 437 -7.68 23.83 36.00
C SER A 437 -8.03 24.02 37.47
N VAL A 438 -7.89 22.97 38.28
CA VAL A 438 -8.15 23.04 39.72
C VAL A 438 -7.14 23.98 40.37
N ASN A 439 -7.62 25.04 41.02
CA ASN A 439 -6.79 25.95 41.81
C ASN A 439 -6.48 25.34 43.19
N SER A 440 -5.54 25.92 43.94
CA SER A 440 -5.10 25.49 45.29
C SER A 440 -6.24 25.33 46.31
N SER A 441 -7.38 25.97 46.05
CA SER A 441 -8.59 25.90 46.88
C SER A 441 -9.58 24.80 46.46
N GLY A 442 -9.25 23.97 45.47
CA GLY A 442 -10.13 22.91 44.96
C GLY A 442 -11.25 23.39 44.03
N LEU A 443 -11.23 24.66 43.60
CA LEU A 443 -12.18 25.24 42.65
C LEU A 443 -11.58 25.30 41.24
N CYS A 444 -12.38 25.13 40.19
CA CYS A 444 -11.92 25.26 38.80
C CYS A 444 -11.66 26.74 38.44
N ASP A 445 -10.44 27.05 38.01
CA ASP A 445 -9.98 28.40 37.60
C ASP A 445 -9.47 28.37 36.15
N CYS A 446 -9.38 29.52 35.48
CA CYS A 446 -9.00 29.64 34.08
C CYS A 446 -7.60 29.10 33.81
N SER A 447 -7.48 27.98 33.07
CA SER A 447 -6.18 27.44 32.65
C SER A 447 -5.55 28.22 31.49
N VAL A 448 -6.33 29.09 30.82
CA VAL A 448 -5.95 29.82 29.59
C VAL A 448 -5.66 31.30 29.87
N SER A 449 -5.44 31.68 31.14
CA SER A 449 -5.27 33.08 31.53
C SER A 449 -4.03 33.71 30.88
N ARG A 450 -4.25 34.74 30.06
CA ARG A 450 -3.24 35.60 29.42
C ARG A 450 -3.72 37.05 29.51
N GLU A 451 -2.84 38.02 29.31
CA GLU A 451 -3.25 39.43 29.16
C GLU A 451 -4.38 39.54 28.11
N ASN A 452 -5.49 40.20 28.47
CA ASN A 452 -6.70 40.37 27.66
C ASN A 452 -7.60 39.14 27.47
N VAL A 453 -7.49 38.10 28.31
CA VAL A 453 -8.40 36.94 28.33
C VAL A 453 -9.10 36.83 29.69
N THR A 454 -10.42 36.69 29.69
CA THR A 454 -11.25 36.45 30.90
C THR A 454 -12.18 35.27 30.66
N CYS A 455 -12.38 34.40 31.65
CA CYS A 455 -13.36 33.32 31.56
C CYS A 455 -14.33 33.29 32.73
N ASP A 456 -15.56 32.86 32.46
CA ASP A 456 -16.63 32.68 33.44
C ASP A 456 -16.94 31.18 33.58
N ILE A 457 -16.72 30.63 34.77
CA ILE A 457 -16.95 29.21 35.07
C ILE A 457 -18.44 28.83 35.07
N ASN A 458 -19.34 29.78 35.34
CA ASN A 458 -20.78 29.49 35.44
C ASN A 458 -21.43 29.35 34.06
N THR A 459 -20.97 30.14 33.09
CA THR A 459 -21.49 30.13 31.72
C THR A 459 -20.58 29.38 30.73
N LEU A 460 -19.36 29.02 31.15
CA LEU A 460 -18.29 28.46 30.31
C LEU A 460 -17.86 29.41 29.17
N ASP A 461 -18.13 30.70 29.32
CA ASP A 461 -17.78 31.71 28.33
C ASP A 461 -16.31 32.16 28.49
N ILE A 462 -15.64 32.33 27.35
CA ILE A 462 -14.30 32.88 27.25
C ILE A 462 -14.39 34.17 26.43
N THR A 463 -13.88 35.26 26.98
CA THR A 463 -13.78 36.54 26.30
C THR A 463 -12.32 36.88 26.08
N HIS A 464 -11.94 37.21 24.85
CA HIS A 464 -10.62 37.76 24.55
C HIS A 464 -10.71 39.07 23.75
N ASN A 465 -9.71 39.92 23.91
CA ASN A 465 -9.56 41.16 23.15
C ASN A 465 -8.23 41.17 22.36
N GLY A 466 -8.28 41.61 21.11
CA GLY A 466 -7.14 41.62 20.20
C GLY A 466 -7.05 40.40 19.29
N LEU A 467 -5.96 40.32 18.54
CA LEU A 467 -5.70 39.31 17.51
C LEU A 467 -5.23 37.99 18.12
N LEU A 468 -6.13 37.30 18.80
CA LEU A 468 -5.89 36.02 19.46
C LEU A 468 -6.83 34.97 18.88
N TRP A 469 -6.46 33.69 18.97
CA TRP A 469 -7.38 32.59 18.77
C TRP A 469 -7.18 31.53 19.85
N ILE A 470 -8.28 31.13 20.48
CA ILE A 470 -8.32 30.14 21.54
C ILE A 470 -9.23 28.98 21.11
N GLY A 471 -8.74 27.74 21.19
CA GLY A 471 -9.54 26.58 20.85
C GLY A 471 -8.82 25.26 21.07
N THR A 472 -9.52 24.14 20.86
CA THR A 472 -8.95 22.81 21.04
C THR A 472 -8.16 22.34 19.81
N TYR A 473 -7.13 21.52 20.03
CA TYR A 473 -6.35 20.92 18.94
C TYR A 473 -7.13 19.84 18.19
N HIS A 474 -7.81 18.92 18.90
CA HIS A 474 -8.54 17.82 18.28
C HIS A 474 -9.94 18.28 17.83
N THR A 475 -10.15 18.37 16.52
CA THR A 475 -11.39 18.89 15.89
C THR A 475 -12.20 17.85 15.13
N SER A 476 -11.82 16.57 15.18
CA SER A 476 -12.39 15.52 14.30
C SER A 476 -13.63 14.80 14.87
N THR A 477 -14.02 15.07 16.11
CA THR A 477 -15.23 14.53 16.74
C THR A 477 -16.13 15.69 17.19
N PRO A 478 -17.47 15.58 17.05
CA PRO A 478 -18.39 16.57 17.59
C PRO A 478 -18.10 16.71 19.09
N PHE A 479 -17.68 17.92 19.46
CA PHE A 479 -17.08 18.20 20.75
C PHE A 479 -18.18 18.63 21.72
N ASN A 480 -18.21 18.05 22.91
CA ASN A 480 -19.08 18.45 23.99
C ASN A 480 -18.24 19.20 25.03
N ALA A 481 -18.36 20.54 25.10
CA ALA A 481 -17.64 21.36 26.08
C ALA A 481 -17.98 21.01 27.54
N ASN A 482 -19.04 20.25 27.78
CA ASN A 482 -19.41 19.76 29.11
C ASN A 482 -18.69 18.45 29.49
N GLU A 483 -18.02 17.79 28.54
CA GLU A 483 -17.27 16.56 28.80
C GLU A 483 -15.84 16.85 29.23
N THR A 484 -15.39 16.07 30.20
CA THR A 484 -14.06 16.12 30.77
C THR A 484 -13.15 15.22 29.94
N ASN A 485 -12.30 15.83 29.10
CA ASN A 485 -11.33 15.07 28.31
C ASN A 485 -9.92 15.25 28.90
N PRO A 486 -9.37 14.24 29.60
CA PRO A 486 -8.05 14.32 30.22
C PRO A 486 -6.90 14.42 29.19
N ASN A 487 -7.17 14.27 27.89
CA ASN A 487 -6.19 14.42 26.80
C ASN A 487 -6.42 15.67 25.93
N ALA A 488 -7.25 16.62 26.37
CA ALA A 488 -7.48 17.84 25.60
C ALA A 488 -6.25 18.75 25.60
N CYS A 489 -5.82 19.17 24.40
CA CYS A 489 -4.80 20.18 24.21
C CYS A 489 -5.44 21.47 23.68
N ILE A 490 -5.10 22.59 24.32
CA ILE A 490 -5.60 23.92 24.02
C ILE A 490 -4.52 24.71 23.25
N ILE A 491 -4.94 25.43 22.24
CA ILE A 491 -4.15 26.42 21.51
C ILE A 491 -4.56 27.79 22.02
N ASN A 492 -3.60 28.61 22.45
CA ASN A 492 -3.81 30.00 22.87
C ASN A 492 -2.71 30.88 22.28
N GLU A 493 -2.89 31.31 21.03
CA GLU A 493 -1.83 31.93 20.23
C GLU A 493 -2.32 33.13 19.44
N ASP A 494 -1.39 34.03 19.09
CA ASP A 494 -1.71 35.23 18.33
C ASP A 494 -2.22 34.87 16.94
N CYS A 495 -3.36 35.40 16.52
CA CYS A 495 -3.99 35.08 15.24
C CYS A 495 -3.85 36.22 14.23
N LEU A 496 -2.93 36.06 13.26
CA LEU A 496 -2.68 37.07 12.24
C LEU A 496 -3.74 37.11 11.13
N LEU A 497 -4.40 35.98 10.83
CA LEU A 497 -5.26 35.80 9.66
C LEU A 497 -6.72 35.51 10.05
N TYR A 498 -7.65 36.31 9.55
CA TYR A 498 -9.10 36.09 9.64
C TYR A 498 -9.70 35.96 11.06
N CYS A 499 -8.96 36.34 12.10
CA CYS A 499 -9.52 36.50 13.44
C CYS A 499 -10.09 37.90 13.65
N SER A 500 -11.12 38.00 14.48
CA SER A 500 -11.72 39.28 14.87
C SER A 500 -10.71 40.12 15.66
N PRO A 501 -10.46 41.39 15.29
CA PRO A 501 -9.66 42.30 16.10
C PRO A 501 -10.44 42.92 17.26
N ASN A 502 -11.77 42.80 17.27
CA ASN A 502 -12.67 43.33 18.29
C ASN A 502 -12.87 42.31 19.42
N PRO A 503 -13.25 42.74 20.64
CA PRO A 503 -13.60 41.83 21.73
C PRO A 503 -14.67 40.81 21.29
N VAL A 504 -14.40 39.53 21.54
CA VAL A 504 -15.30 38.42 21.22
C VAL A 504 -15.50 37.55 22.46
N THR A 505 -16.75 37.14 22.69
CA THR A 505 -17.14 36.18 23.73
C THR A 505 -17.63 34.92 23.04
N PHE A 506 -17.08 33.77 23.43
CA PHE A 506 -17.38 32.49 22.79
C PHE A 506 -17.24 31.32 23.78
N GLN A 507 -17.75 30.17 23.37
CA GLN A 507 -17.60 28.89 24.07
C GLN A 507 -16.77 27.93 23.23
N PHE A 508 -16.12 26.93 23.84
CA PHE A 508 -15.35 25.93 23.08
C PHE A 508 -16.18 25.13 22.05
N ASN A 509 -17.51 25.03 22.25
CA ASN A 509 -18.41 24.46 21.23
C ASN A 509 -18.55 25.35 19.99
N HIS A 510 -18.33 26.65 20.12
CA HIS A 510 -18.59 27.66 19.09
C HIS A 510 -17.35 28.53 18.81
N THR A 511 -16.18 27.89 18.67
CA THR A 511 -14.90 28.58 18.41
C THR A 511 -14.88 29.41 17.11
N HIS A 512 -15.76 29.12 16.16
CA HIS A 512 -15.85 29.83 14.88
C HIS A 512 -16.29 31.31 15.01
N THR A 513 -16.89 31.70 16.14
CA THR A 513 -17.30 33.10 16.43
C THR A 513 -16.10 34.05 16.55
N GLN A 514 -14.90 33.52 16.80
CA GLN A 514 -13.64 34.29 16.80
C GLN A 514 -13.18 34.70 15.38
N CYS A 515 -13.83 34.18 14.33
CA CYS A 515 -13.41 34.33 12.94
C CYS A 515 -14.25 35.34 12.14
N VAL A 516 -13.65 35.96 11.13
CA VAL A 516 -14.31 36.85 10.14
C VAL A 516 -14.40 36.20 8.76
N ASP A 517 -15.09 36.85 7.80
CA ASP A 517 -15.22 36.38 6.40
C ASP A 517 -15.84 34.96 6.25
N ASN A 518 -16.66 34.54 7.21
CA ASN A 518 -17.27 33.21 7.29
C ASN A 518 -16.25 32.06 7.34
N ARG A 519 -15.07 32.35 7.90
CA ARG A 519 -14.06 31.36 8.28
C ARG A 519 -14.46 30.69 9.61
N GLY A 520 -13.89 29.54 9.89
CA GLY A 520 -14.11 28.78 11.11
C GLY A 520 -13.03 27.72 11.34
N HIS A 521 -13.33 26.79 12.26
CA HIS A 521 -12.42 25.73 12.71
C HIS A 521 -11.08 26.27 13.27
N ARG A 522 -10.04 25.43 13.29
CA ARG A 522 -8.77 25.72 13.95
C ARG A 522 -8.13 26.97 13.36
N MET A 523 -7.91 27.98 14.20
CA MET A 523 -7.31 29.27 13.84
C MET A 523 -7.92 29.92 12.58
N CYS A 524 -9.23 29.78 12.37
CA CYS A 524 -9.94 30.33 11.22
C CYS A 524 -9.39 29.84 9.85
N GLY A 525 -8.80 28.63 9.84
CA GLY A 525 -8.09 28.06 8.69
C GLY A 525 -8.98 27.61 7.53
N SER A 526 -10.23 27.25 7.81
CA SER A 526 -11.17 26.67 6.84
C SER A 526 -12.51 27.40 6.83
N CYS A 527 -13.39 27.02 5.92
CA CYS A 527 -14.75 27.55 5.85
C CYS A 527 -15.67 26.85 6.85
N THR A 528 -16.69 27.57 7.32
CA THR A 528 -17.77 26.96 8.11
C THR A 528 -18.56 25.94 7.28
N GLU A 529 -19.29 25.05 7.94
CA GLU A 529 -20.13 24.06 7.27
C GLU A 529 -21.07 24.68 6.21
N GLY A 530 -21.26 23.97 5.10
CA GLY A 530 -22.08 24.41 3.97
C GLY A 530 -21.50 25.56 3.13
N ARG A 531 -20.27 26.02 3.42
CA ARG A 531 -19.57 27.06 2.66
C ARG A 531 -18.29 26.53 2.02
N SER A 532 -17.90 27.15 0.92
CA SER A 532 -16.67 26.82 0.20
C SER A 532 -15.78 28.04 0.05
N LEU A 533 -14.48 27.80 -0.12
CA LEU A 533 -13.52 28.85 -0.39
C LEU A 533 -13.78 29.44 -1.77
N LEU A 534 -13.77 30.77 -1.89
CA LEU A 534 -13.93 31.44 -3.18
C LEU A 534 -12.58 31.49 -3.93
N MET A 535 -12.59 31.22 -5.23
CA MET A 535 -11.46 31.44 -6.13
C MET A 535 -11.34 32.95 -6.39
N GLY A 536 -10.13 33.51 -6.32
CA GLY A 536 -9.87 34.96 -6.48
C GLY A 536 -9.72 35.74 -5.16
N SER A 537 -10.39 35.32 -4.08
CA SER A 537 -10.17 35.84 -2.72
C SER A 537 -9.94 34.73 -1.71
N ASN A 538 -9.82 35.05 -0.42
CA ASN A 538 -9.70 34.05 0.65
C ASN A 538 -10.95 34.00 1.53
N LYS A 539 -12.07 34.53 1.07
CA LYS A 539 -13.35 34.51 1.78
C LYS A 539 -14.11 33.22 1.52
N CYS A 540 -15.06 32.91 2.39
CA CYS A 540 -15.94 31.75 2.26
C CYS A 540 -17.35 32.16 1.85
N GLY A 541 -17.90 31.49 0.83
CA GLY A 541 -19.22 31.77 0.26
C GLY A 541 -20.03 30.51 0.00
N GLN A 542 -21.33 30.68 -0.28
CA GLN A 542 -22.23 29.59 -0.63
C GLN A 542 -22.22 29.31 -2.14
N CYS A 543 -22.21 28.03 -2.49
CA CYS A 543 -22.12 27.56 -3.87
C CYS A 543 -23.45 26.95 -4.29
N HIS A 544 -24.06 27.50 -5.34
CA HIS A 544 -25.45 27.15 -5.70
C HIS A 544 -25.58 26.22 -6.92
N ASN A 545 -24.51 25.92 -7.68
CA ASN A 545 -24.60 25.05 -8.89
C ASN A 545 -23.28 24.33 -9.23
N ASN A 546 -23.34 23.01 -9.45
CA ASN A 546 -22.17 22.20 -9.82
C ASN A 546 -21.76 22.30 -11.31
N TYR A 547 -22.68 22.64 -12.23
CA TYR A 547 -22.37 22.75 -13.67
C TYR A 547 -21.62 24.03 -14.07
N MET A 548 -21.55 25.02 -13.18
CA MET A 548 -20.81 26.28 -13.41
C MET A 548 -19.30 26.05 -13.54
N MET A 549 -18.77 24.98 -12.91
CA MET A 549 -17.35 24.63 -12.99
C MET A 549 -16.88 24.42 -14.43
N ILE A 550 -17.67 23.69 -15.24
CA ILE A 550 -17.33 23.40 -16.65
C ILE A 550 -17.32 24.70 -17.46
N GLY A 551 -18.30 25.58 -17.23
CA GLY A 551 -18.36 26.89 -17.86
C GLY A 551 -17.13 27.75 -17.53
N TRP A 552 -16.70 27.77 -16.27
CA TRP A 552 -15.49 28.46 -15.86
C TRP A 552 -14.25 27.87 -16.51
N ILE A 553 -14.07 26.54 -16.50
CA ILE A 553 -12.92 25.88 -17.15
C ILE A 553 -12.83 26.26 -18.63
N ALA A 554 -13.96 26.22 -19.36
CA ALA A 554 -14.00 26.61 -20.77
C ALA A 554 -13.64 28.09 -20.97
N LEU A 555 -14.16 28.98 -20.11
CA LEU A 555 -13.83 30.41 -20.15
C LEU A 555 -12.33 30.65 -19.93
N PHE A 556 -11.72 30.01 -18.93
CA PHE A 556 -10.28 30.17 -18.65
C PHE A 556 -9.42 29.60 -19.78
N ALA A 557 -9.83 28.49 -20.39
CA ALA A 557 -9.16 27.91 -21.54
C ALA A 557 -9.14 28.87 -22.75
N VAL A 558 -10.20 29.68 -22.93
CA VAL A 558 -10.24 30.72 -23.98
C VAL A 558 -9.44 31.94 -23.58
N MET A 559 -9.57 32.40 -22.33
CA MET A 559 -8.87 33.60 -21.83
C MET A 559 -7.35 33.46 -21.87
N GLY A 560 -6.80 32.26 -21.61
CA GLY A 560 -5.37 32.00 -21.75
C GLY A 560 -4.87 32.15 -23.19
N VAL A 561 -5.63 31.64 -24.17
CA VAL A 561 -5.29 31.83 -25.59
C VAL A 561 -5.39 33.31 -25.99
N LEU A 562 -6.42 34.02 -25.53
CA LEU A 562 -6.58 35.46 -25.76
C LEU A 562 -5.42 36.26 -25.16
N LEU A 563 -4.96 35.93 -23.95
CA LEU A 563 -3.80 36.54 -23.31
C LEU A 563 -2.55 36.40 -24.18
N VAL A 564 -2.30 35.20 -24.72
CA VAL A 564 -1.15 34.97 -25.62
C VAL A 564 -1.28 35.80 -26.90
N VAL A 565 -2.46 35.83 -27.53
CA VAL A 565 -2.72 36.66 -28.72
C VAL A 565 -2.51 38.14 -28.42
N LEU A 566 -2.96 38.62 -27.26
CA LEU A 566 -2.80 40.02 -26.82
C LEU A 566 -1.32 40.39 -26.62
N LEU A 567 -0.55 39.52 -25.95
CA LEU A 567 0.89 39.74 -25.74
C LEU A 567 1.66 39.79 -27.07
N ILE A 568 1.28 38.96 -28.05
CA ILE A 568 1.83 39.00 -29.41
C ILE A 568 1.44 40.29 -30.12
N ALA A 569 0.16 40.68 -30.09
CA ALA A 569 -0.35 41.87 -30.77
C ALA A 569 0.24 43.18 -30.23
N LEU A 570 0.46 43.26 -28.91
CA LEU A 570 1.00 44.44 -28.24
C LEU A 570 2.53 44.44 -28.13
N ASN A 571 3.22 43.38 -28.56
CA ASN A 571 4.67 43.19 -28.43
C ASN A 571 5.18 43.49 -26.99
N LEU A 572 4.43 43.04 -25.99
CA LEU A 572 4.74 43.25 -24.58
C LEU A 572 5.83 42.27 -24.15
N THR A 573 7.06 42.78 -24.08
CA THR A 573 8.27 42.00 -23.82
C THR A 573 8.91 42.42 -22.51
N VAL A 574 9.37 41.45 -21.73
CA VAL A 574 10.07 41.67 -20.45
C VAL A 574 11.36 42.50 -20.59
N SER A 575 11.92 42.56 -21.80
CA SER A 575 13.10 43.38 -22.14
C SER A 575 12.86 44.89 -22.04
N VAL A 576 11.61 45.35 -22.00
CA VAL A 576 11.29 46.76 -21.67
C VAL A 576 11.17 46.84 -20.15
N GLY A 577 12.25 47.23 -19.46
CA GLY A 577 12.44 47.10 -18.01
C GLY A 577 11.34 47.66 -17.08
N THR A 578 10.39 48.43 -17.59
CA THR A 578 9.21 48.92 -16.84
C THR A 578 8.23 47.80 -16.46
N LEU A 579 8.10 46.75 -17.27
CA LEU A 579 7.15 45.66 -17.03
C LEU A 579 7.61 44.72 -15.91
N ASN A 580 8.93 44.47 -15.81
CA ASN A 580 9.52 43.66 -14.74
C ASN A 580 9.31 44.25 -13.34
N GLY A 581 9.52 45.57 -13.21
CA GLY A 581 9.29 46.28 -11.95
C GLY A 581 7.81 46.23 -11.52
N LEU A 582 6.89 46.41 -12.47
CA LEU A 582 5.45 46.33 -12.20
C LEU A 582 5.03 44.91 -11.75
N LEU A 583 5.55 43.87 -12.40
CA LEU A 583 5.28 42.48 -12.03
C LEU A 583 5.81 42.15 -10.64
N PHE A 584 7.04 42.57 -10.32
CA PHE A 584 7.61 42.36 -8.99
C PHE A 584 6.77 43.04 -7.89
N TYR A 585 6.39 44.31 -8.09
CA TYR A 585 5.56 45.05 -7.15
C TYR A 585 4.18 44.40 -6.96
N ALA A 586 3.52 44.02 -8.07
CA ALA A 586 2.23 43.35 -8.01
C ALA A 586 2.30 42.01 -7.24
N ASN A 587 3.38 41.24 -7.42
CA ASN A 587 3.59 39.97 -6.72
C ASN A 587 3.74 40.16 -5.20
N ILE A 588 4.54 41.16 -4.77
CA ILE A 588 4.74 41.46 -3.34
C ILE A 588 3.43 41.92 -2.67
N VAL A 589 2.71 42.85 -3.29
CA VAL A 589 1.44 43.36 -2.74
C VAL A 589 0.42 42.23 -2.59
N LYS A 590 0.36 41.32 -3.57
CA LYS A 590 -0.59 40.21 -3.55
C LYS A 590 -0.18 39.07 -2.59
N LEU A 591 1.11 38.90 -2.28
CA LEU A 591 1.59 37.96 -1.26
C LEU A 591 1.15 38.38 0.16
N TYR A 592 1.19 39.69 0.44
CA TYR A 592 0.86 40.27 1.75
C TYR A 592 -0.53 40.94 1.79
N GLU A 593 -1.39 40.67 0.81
CA GLU A 593 -2.78 41.14 0.74
C GLU A 593 -3.54 41.07 2.10
N PRO A 594 -3.50 39.97 2.87
CA PRO A 594 -4.23 39.91 4.15
C PRO A 594 -3.70 40.86 5.24
N VAL A 595 -2.45 41.31 5.14
CA VAL A 595 -1.85 42.29 6.06
C VAL A 595 -2.14 43.71 5.59
N PHE A 596 -1.98 43.99 4.29
CA PHE A 596 -2.16 45.31 3.71
C PHE A 596 -3.63 45.73 3.52
N SER A 597 -4.55 44.78 3.30
CA SER A 597 -5.97 45.06 2.96
C SER A 597 -6.94 45.02 4.14
N ARG A 598 -6.47 45.12 5.40
CA ARG A 598 -7.37 45.21 6.58
C ARG A 598 -8.30 46.43 6.55
N LYS A 599 -7.88 47.52 5.92
CA LYS A 599 -8.77 48.60 5.48
C LYS A 599 -9.01 48.42 3.99
N GLY A 600 -10.28 48.21 3.62
CA GLY A 600 -10.68 47.77 2.29
C GLY A 600 -9.98 48.56 1.16
N PRO A 601 -9.27 47.87 0.25
CA PRO A 601 -8.66 48.54 -0.89
C PRO A 601 -9.75 49.01 -1.86
N LEU A 602 -9.41 50.00 -2.69
CA LEU A 602 -10.23 50.35 -3.86
C LEU A 602 -10.40 49.09 -4.72
N PRO A 603 -11.63 48.58 -4.90
CA PRO A 603 -11.88 47.25 -5.49
C PRO A 603 -11.28 47.09 -6.89
N VAL A 604 -11.20 48.19 -7.65
CA VAL A 604 -10.62 48.25 -8.99
C VAL A 604 -9.12 47.96 -8.97
N LEU A 605 -8.36 48.53 -8.02
CA LEU A 605 -6.91 48.35 -7.95
C LEU A 605 -6.54 46.89 -7.61
N ASN A 606 -7.28 46.27 -6.70
CA ASN A 606 -7.09 44.85 -6.35
C ASN A 606 -7.37 43.91 -7.52
N GLN A 607 -8.36 44.23 -8.35
CA GLN A 607 -8.69 43.44 -9.53
C GLN A 607 -7.56 43.52 -10.57
N VAL A 608 -7.04 44.73 -10.83
CA VAL A 608 -5.91 44.95 -11.73
C VAL A 608 -4.65 44.22 -11.26
N ILE A 609 -4.30 44.33 -9.97
CA ILE A 609 -3.16 43.62 -9.38
C ILE A 609 -3.34 42.09 -9.49
N SER A 610 -4.57 41.61 -9.33
CA SER A 610 -4.87 40.17 -9.45
C SER A 610 -4.67 39.69 -10.89
N TRP A 611 -5.13 40.42 -11.90
CA TRP A 611 -4.92 40.07 -13.30
C TRP A 611 -3.44 40.09 -13.71
N ILE A 612 -2.67 41.07 -13.21
CA ILE A 612 -1.22 41.15 -13.45
C ILE A 612 -0.51 39.90 -12.90
N ASN A 613 -0.94 39.39 -11.74
CA ASN A 613 -0.43 38.15 -11.13
C ASN A 613 -1.10 36.87 -11.66
N LEU A 614 -1.82 36.96 -12.78
CA LEU A 614 -2.56 35.85 -13.38
C LEU A 614 -3.46 35.11 -12.37
N ASP A 615 -4.06 35.86 -11.45
CA ASP A 615 -5.17 35.43 -10.62
C ASP A 615 -6.50 35.78 -11.32
N PHE A 616 -7.57 35.10 -10.90
CA PHE A 616 -8.91 35.27 -11.46
C PHE A 616 -9.40 36.72 -11.33
N GLY A 617 -9.06 37.41 -10.23
CA GLY A 617 -9.35 38.83 -10.01
C GLY A 617 -10.81 39.15 -9.65
N PHE A 618 -11.71 38.17 -9.71
CA PHE A 618 -13.08 38.24 -9.21
C PHE A 618 -13.36 37.03 -8.31
N GLU A 619 -14.27 37.20 -7.35
CA GLU A 619 -14.62 36.16 -6.39
C GLU A 619 -15.62 35.18 -7.03
N ILE A 620 -15.22 33.93 -7.26
CA ILE A 620 -16.12 32.88 -7.76
C ILE A 620 -16.13 31.66 -6.86
N CYS A 621 -17.28 31.02 -6.71
CA CYS A 621 -17.28 29.64 -6.26
C CYS A 621 -17.03 28.70 -7.44
N PHE A 622 -15.94 27.93 -7.38
CA PHE A 622 -15.58 26.99 -8.44
C PHE A 622 -16.39 25.68 -8.34
N TYR A 623 -16.46 25.07 -7.15
CA TYR A 623 -17.36 23.95 -6.83
C TYR A 623 -17.61 23.85 -5.32
N ASN A 624 -18.63 23.09 -4.91
CA ASN A 624 -18.99 22.91 -3.50
C ASN A 624 -17.98 22.04 -2.74
N GLY A 625 -17.52 22.50 -1.58
CA GLY A 625 -16.51 21.84 -0.75
C GLY A 625 -15.06 22.19 -1.12
N MET A 626 -14.83 23.20 -1.98
CA MET A 626 -13.47 23.64 -2.29
C MET A 626 -12.78 24.22 -1.05
N ASP A 627 -11.62 23.66 -0.71
CA ASP A 627 -10.79 24.06 0.43
C ASP A 627 -9.46 24.71 -0.02
N SER A 628 -8.64 25.11 0.95
CA SER A 628 -7.32 25.71 0.66
C SER A 628 -6.40 24.75 -0.07
N TYR A 629 -6.50 23.44 0.16
CA TYR A 629 -5.67 22.43 -0.48
C TYR A 629 -5.98 22.30 -1.97
N ALA A 630 -7.26 22.14 -2.33
CA ALA A 630 -7.70 22.06 -3.71
C ALA A 630 -7.38 23.35 -4.48
N LYS A 631 -7.52 24.50 -3.82
CA LYS A 631 -7.14 25.79 -4.39
C LYS A 631 -5.68 25.80 -4.85
N GLN A 632 -4.74 25.19 -4.12
CA GLN A 632 -3.32 25.28 -4.49
C GLN A 632 -2.98 24.37 -5.67
N TRP A 633 -3.63 23.21 -5.78
CA TRP A 633 -3.52 22.38 -6.98
C TRP A 633 -4.01 23.10 -8.23
N LEU A 634 -5.11 23.85 -8.13
CA LEU A 634 -5.58 24.70 -9.23
C LEU A 634 -4.58 25.81 -9.57
N GLN A 635 -3.87 26.37 -8.58
CA GLN A 635 -2.82 27.37 -8.81
C GLN A 635 -1.60 26.76 -9.53
N PHE A 636 -1.23 25.50 -9.27
CA PHE A 636 -0.18 24.79 -10.01
C PHE A 636 -0.61 24.38 -11.43
N ALA A 637 -1.89 24.09 -11.65
CA ALA A 637 -2.40 23.73 -12.97
C ALA A 637 -2.26 24.89 -13.98
N PHE A 638 -2.33 26.14 -13.51
CA PHE A 638 -2.31 27.31 -14.37
C PHE A 638 -0.95 27.54 -15.09
N PRO A 639 0.22 27.53 -14.42
CA PRO A 639 1.54 27.49 -15.05
C PRO A 639 1.71 26.38 -16.10
N LEU A 640 1.27 25.16 -15.77
CA LEU A 640 1.36 24.01 -16.67
C LEU A 640 0.52 24.21 -17.94
N TYR A 641 -0.69 24.77 -17.79
CA TYR A 641 -1.54 25.11 -18.91
C TYR A 641 -0.90 26.13 -19.86
N LEU A 642 -0.25 27.17 -19.34
CA LEU A 642 0.49 28.12 -20.17
C LEU A 642 1.67 27.46 -20.90
N TRP A 643 2.39 26.55 -20.25
CA TRP A 643 3.46 25.78 -20.90
C TRP A 643 2.93 24.87 -22.01
N ILE A 644 1.76 24.26 -21.83
CA ILE A 644 1.11 23.47 -22.89
C ILE A 644 0.79 24.35 -24.09
N ILE A 645 0.23 25.55 -23.89
CA ILE A 645 -0.03 26.49 -24.99
C ILE A 645 1.28 26.85 -25.71
N ILE A 646 2.33 27.15 -24.96
CA ILE A 646 3.67 27.42 -25.49
C ILE A 646 4.15 26.28 -26.39
N ILE A 647 4.08 25.03 -25.91
CA ILE A 647 4.54 23.86 -26.65
C ILE A 647 3.72 23.67 -27.93
N ILE A 648 2.39 23.85 -27.86
CA ILE A 648 1.51 23.78 -29.03
C ILE A 648 1.87 24.85 -30.05
N ILE A 649 2.12 26.09 -29.62
CA ILE A 649 2.55 27.18 -30.50
C ILE A 649 3.87 26.83 -31.19
N ILE A 650 4.86 26.34 -30.44
CA ILE A 650 6.16 25.92 -31.00
C ILE A 650 5.97 24.81 -32.05
N GLN A 651 5.14 23.80 -31.76
CA GLN A 651 4.87 22.70 -32.70
C GLN A 651 4.13 23.20 -33.95
N LEU A 652 3.16 24.10 -33.81
CA LEU A 652 2.43 24.68 -34.94
C LEU A 652 3.32 25.58 -35.81
N CYS A 653 4.21 26.37 -35.20
CA CYS A 653 5.22 27.15 -35.92
C CYS A 653 6.17 26.25 -36.74
N ARG A 654 6.60 25.11 -36.18
CA ARG A 654 7.44 24.13 -36.89
C ARG A 654 6.70 23.45 -38.05
N ARG A 655 5.41 23.15 -37.88
CA ARG A 655 4.62 22.41 -38.87
C ARG A 655 4.08 23.27 -40.01
N TYR A 656 3.80 24.55 -39.75
CA TYR A 656 3.19 25.45 -40.73
C TYR A 656 4.03 26.73 -40.91
N GLY A 657 4.86 26.78 -41.95
CA GLY A 657 5.73 27.92 -42.25
C GLY A 657 5.00 29.27 -42.45
N LYS A 658 3.71 29.26 -42.78
CA LYS A 658 2.87 30.48 -42.85
C LYS A 658 2.63 31.09 -41.46
N ILE A 659 2.46 30.27 -40.42
CA ILE A 659 2.29 30.72 -39.03
C ILE A 659 3.63 31.26 -38.49
N SER A 660 4.75 30.62 -38.86
CA SER A 660 6.09 31.12 -38.54
C SER A 660 6.35 32.51 -39.16
N ARG A 661 5.84 32.80 -40.37
CA ARG A 661 5.94 34.14 -40.97
C ARG A 661 5.00 35.16 -40.31
N LEU A 662 3.84 34.73 -39.79
CA LEU A 662 2.89 35.60 -39.07
C LEU A 662 3.40 36.01 -37.68
N MET A 663 4.09 35.10 -36.97
CA MET A 663 4.61 35.38 -35.62
C MET A 663 5.96 36.15 -35.62
N GLY A 664 6.64 36.25 -36.77
CA GLY A 664 7.78 37.16 -36.99
C GLY A 664 8.91 37.08 -35.94
N SER A 665 9.63 38.19 -35.76
CA SER A 665 10.70 38.37 -34.75
C SER A 665 10.19 38.49 -33.31
N HIS A 666 8.88 38.49 -33.09
CA HIS A 666 8.24 38.80 -31.80
C HIS A 666 7.91 37.54 -30.97
N ALA A 667 8.02 36.35 -31.55
CA ALA A 667 7.69 35.10 -30.88
C ALA A 667 8.58 34.79 -29.66
N VAL A 668 9.89 34.96 -29.79
CA VAL A 668 10.88 34.66 -28.74
C VAL A 668 10.70 35.55 -27.50
N PRO A 669 10.60 36.90 -27.63
CA PRO A 669 10.46 37.72 -26.44
C PRO A 669 9.06 37.65 -25.80
N VAL A 670 7.99 37.38 -26.55
CA VAL A 670 6.66 37.07 -25.96
C VAL A 670 6.68 35.75 -25.20
N LEU A 671 7.38 34.75 -25.73
CA LEU A 671 7.59 33.47 -25.06
C LEU A 671 8.34 33.65 -23.73
N SER A 672 9.38 34.48 -23.72
CA SER A 672 10.11 34.86 -22.49
C SER A 672 9.18 35.53 -21.45
N THR A 673 8.31 36.46 -21.89
CA THR A 673 7.30 37.08 -21.02
C THR A 673 6.35 36.05 -20.39
N LEU A 674 5.84 35.11 -21.18
CA LEU A 674 4.94 34.07 -20.68
C LEU A 674 5.64 33.11 -19.70
N PHE A 675 6.89 32.76 -19.97
CA PHE A 675 7.69 31.95 -19.04
C PHE A 675 7.94 32.68 -17.71
N LEU A 676 8.27 33.98 -17.74
CA LEU A 676 8.45 34.77 -16.52
C LEU A 676 7.15 34.87 -15.70
N LEU A 677 6.03 35.17 -16.35
CA LEU A 677 4.74 35.25 -15.66
C LEU A 677 4.36 33.91 -15.02
N SER A 678 4.60 32.80 -15.72
CA SER A 678 4.42 31.44 -15.20
C SER A 678 5.35 31.18 -14.00
N TYR A 679 6.62 31.58 -14.08
CA TYR A 679 7.61 31.44 -13.00
C TYR A 679 7.19 32.19 -11.73
N THR A 680 6.81 33.47 -11.84
CA THR A 680 6.39 34.27 -10.68
C THR A 680 5.16 33.68 -9.98
N LYS A 681 4.21 33.16 -10.75
CA LYS A 681 3.03 32.46 -10.22
C LYS A 681 3.41 31.19 -9.46
N LEU A 682 4.32 30.42 -10.03
CA LEU A 682 4.82 29.17 -9.47
C LEU A 682 5.57 29.43 -8.16
N VAL A 683 6.52 30.38 -8.14
CA VAL A 683 7.25 30.80 -6.93
C VAL A 683 6.30 31.24 -5.81
N ARG A 684 5.30 32.08 -6.14
CA ARG A 684 4.31 32.51 -5.14
C ARG A 684 3.53 31.33 -4.56
N THR A 685 3.17 30.36 -5.39
CA THR A 685 2.44 29.16 -4.95
C THR A 685 3.32 28.30 -4.06
N LEU A 686 4.60 28.14 -4.41
CA LEU A 686 5.61 27.46 -3.58
C LEU A 686 5.74 28.09 -2.21
N VAL A 687 5.88 29.42 -2.13
CA VAL A 687 5.99 30.13 -0.85
C VAL A 687 4.78 29.83 0.03
N ILE A 688 3.55 29.87 -0.51
CA ILE A 688 2.33 29.61 0.28
C ILE A 688 2.26 28.16 0.78
N VAL A 689 2.70 27.19 -0.03
CA VAL A 689 2.73 25.77 0.36
C VAL A 689 3.81 25.51 1.41
N LEU A 690 5.00 26.06 1.23
CA LEU A 690 6.14 25.83 2.11
C LEU A 690 6.09 26.64 3.40
N HIS A 691 5.21 27.63 3.51
CA HIS A 691 5.12 28.46 4.70
C HIS A 691 4.59 27.66 5.91
N LYS A 692 5.50 27.40 6.86
CA LYS A 692 5.28 26.66 8.09
C LYS A 692 4.87 27.62 9.21
N ARG A 693 3.98 27.16 10.09
CA ARG A 693 3.66 27.84 11.35
C ARG A 693 3.85 26.89 12.54
N GLU A 694 4.59 27.32 13.55
CA GLU A 694 4.69 26.62 14.82
C GLU A 694 3.67 27.19 15.81
N VAL A 695 3.01 26.29 16.54
CA VAL A 695 1.94 26.61 17.50
C VAL A 695 2.22 25.86 18.79
N THR A 696 2.14 26.55 19.92
CA THR A 696 2.26 25.91 21.23
C THR A 696 0.92 25.33 21.68
N LEU A 697 0.98 24.10 22.22
CA LEU A 697 -0.15 23.38 22.79
C LEU A 697 0.01 23.28 24.30
N HIS A 698 -1.04 23.62 25.02
CA HIS A 698 -1.16 23.44 26.46
C HIS A 698 -2.08 22.25 26.72
N CYS A 699 -1.52 21.12 27.14
CA CYS A 699 -2.27 19.87 27.39
C CYS A 699 -2.42 19.60 28.88
N THR A 700 -3.53 18.98 29.28
CA THR A 700 -3.94 18.70 30.67
C THR A 700 -3.03 17.72 31.43
N ASN A 701 -2.32 16.81 30.74
CA ASN A 701 -1.43 15.80 31.35
C ASN A 701 0.05 16.24 31.47
N GLU A 702 0.34 17.54 31.35
CA GLU A 702 1.66 18.20 31.28
C GLU A 702 2.62 17.77 30.15
N SER A 703 2.73 18.66 29.16
CA SER A 703 3.96 19.34 28.69
C SER A 703 3.50 20.38 27.66
N VAL A 704 4.17 21.53 27.59
CA VAL A 704 3.97 22.46 26.46
C VAL A 704 4.55 21.80 25.22
N ARG A 705 3.70 21.46 24.25
CA ARG A 705 4.12 20.79 23.01
C ARG A 705 4.03 21.75 21.85
N SER A 706 5.08 21.89 21.05
CA SER A 706 4.99 22.61 19.78
C SER A 706 4.52 21.67 18.66
N VAL A 707 3.56 22.14 17.86
CA VAL A 707 3.10 21.45 16.64
C VAL A 707 3.30 22.36 15.44
N SER A 708 3.73 21.74 14.34
CA SER A 708 3.93 22.40 13.06
C SER A 708 2.67 22.26 12.19
N LEU A 709 2.02 23.39 11.91
CA LEU A 709 0.81 23.47 11.10
C LEU A 709 1.11 24.20 9.78
N TRP A 710 0.32 23.90 8.75
CA TRP A 710 0.40 24.65 7.50
C TRP A 710 -0.15 26.06 7.69
N TYR A 711 0.64 27.08 7.37
CA TYR A 711 0.27 28.47 7.65
C TYR A 711 -1.05 28.89 6.99
N LYS A 712 -1.31 28.39 5.77
CA LYS A 712 -2.51 28.79 5.01
C LYS A 712 -3.80 28.17 5.53
N ASP A 713 -3.72 26.94 6.03
CA ASP A 713 -4.83 26.21 6.64
C ASP A 713 -4.32 25.42 7.86
N PRO A 714 -4.35 26.03 9.06
CA PRO A 714 -3.87 25.39 10.29
C PRO A 714 -4.61 24.12 10.70
N ASN A 715 -5.74 23.77 10.06
CA ASN A 715 -6.39 22.47 10.29
C ASN A 715 -5.54 21.30 9.77
N VAL A 716 -4.57 21.57 8.90
CA VAL A 716 -3.71 20.56 8.28
C VAL A 716 -2.31 20.61 8.90
N GLU A 717 -1.82 19.46 9.37
CA GLU A 717 -0.44 19.35 9.87
C GLU A 717 0.58 19.54 8.73
N TYR A 718 1.67 20.26 9.03
CA TYR A 718 2.71 20.56 8.05
C TYR A 718 3.44 19.28 7.63
N ALA A 719 3.66 19.12 6.32
CA ALA A 719 4.32 17.96 5.69
C ALA A 719 3.71 16.59 6.06
N LYS A 720 2.45 16.54 6.50
CA LYS A 720 1.74 15.31 6.88
C LYS A 720 0.37 15.22 6.22
N GLY A 721 -0.22 14.01 6.24
CA GLY A 721 -1.55 13.75 5.69
C GLY A 721 -1.69 14.28 4.25
N LYS A 722 -2.79 14.99 3.97
CA LYS A 722 -3.02 15.59 2.64
C LYS A 722 -1.96 16.62 2.23
N HIS A 723 -1.30 17.30 3.18
CA HIS A 723 -0.25 18.27 2.86
C HIS A 723 1.05 17.59 2.40
N ALA A 724 1.30 16.33 2.76
CA ALA A 724 2.53 15.63 2.37
C ALA A 724 2.69 15.55 0.84
N GLY A 725 1.62 15.24 0.11
CA GLY A 725 1.64 15.21 -1.36
C GLY A 725 1.90 16.58 -1.98
N LEU A 726 1.25 17.64 -1.44
CA LEU A 726 1.46 19.01 -1.91
C LEU A 726 2.89 19.51 -1.62
N PHE A 727 3.42 19.16 -0.44
CA PHE A 727 4.79 19.48 -0.03
C PHE A 727 5.83 18.80 -0.92
N GLY A 728 5.67 17.50 -1.20
CA GLY A 728 6.55 16.77 -2.11
C GLY A 728 6.53 17.34 -3.53
N PHE A 729 5.34 17.68 -4.05
CA PHE A 729 5.22 18.33 -5.35
C PHE A 729 5.87 19.72 -5.36
N ALA A 730 5.70 20.50 -4.30
CA ALA A 730 6.35 21.80 -4.16
C ALA A 730 7.89 21.67 -4.16
N LEU A 731 8.45 20.71 -3.43
CA LEU A 731 9.90 20.49 -3.38
C LEU A 731 10.49 20.11 -4.75
N LEU A 732 9.78 19.28 -5.52
CA LEU A 732 10.16 18.95 -6.90
C LEU A 732 10.16 20.18 -7.81
N ASN A 733 9.18 21.07 -7.63
CA ASN A 733 9.12 22.33 -8.40
C ASN A 733 10.16 23.36 -7.93
N VAL A 734 10.60 23.33 -6.66
CA VAL A 734 11.73 24.15 -6.17
C VAL A 734 13.01 23.82 -6.94
N GLN A 735 13.32 22.54 -7.12
CA GLN A 735 14.49 22.12 -7.92
C GLN A 735 14.41 22.62 -9.37
N PHE A 736 13.21 22.63 -9.94
CA PHE A 736 12.98 23.18 -11.27
C PHE A 736 13.16 24.70 -11.31
N THR A 737 12.70 25.43 -10.29
CA THR A 737 12.91 26.88 -10.20
C THR A 737 14.35 27.28 -9.94
N ASP A 738 15.10 26.50 -9.16
CA ASP A 738 16.52 26.75 -8.88
C ASP A 738 17.37 26.51 -10.14
N SER A 739 17.02 25.48 -10.92
CA SER A 739 17.64 25.23 -12.23
C SER A 739 17.34 26.36 -13.21
N TYR A 740 16.15 26.95 -13.12
CA TYR A 740 15.76 28.09 -13.95
C TYR A 740 16.45 29.38 -13.53
N SER A 741 16.53 29.72 -12.24
CA SER A 741 17.27 30.91 -11.79
C SER A 741 18.74 30.81 -12.19
N ALA A 742 19.37 29.64 -12.02
CA ALA A 742 20.72 29.41 -12.49
C ALA A 742 20.86 29.56 -14.02
N CYS A 743 19.87 29.10 -14.80
CA CYS A 743 19.86 29.27 -16.25
C CYS A 743 19.68 30.75 -16.67
N VAL A 744 18.81 31.50 -16.00
CA VAL A 744 18.62 32.94 -16.23
C VAL A 744 19.88 33.72 -15.86
N ASP A 745 20.51 33.42 -14.72
CA ASP A 745 21.76 34.04 -14.30
C ASP A 745 22.90 33.72 -15.31
N THR A 746 22.94 32.50 -15.85
CA THR A 746 23.92 32.11 -16.89
C THR A 746 23.65 32.82 -18.23
N ILE A 747 22.39 33.02 -18.60
CA ILE A 747 22.00 33.78 -19.81
C ILE A 747 22.33 35.26 -19.63
N ASP A 748 22.09 35.84 -18.45
CA ASP A 748 22.41 37.25 -18.16
C ASP A 748 23.93 37.48 -18.12
N GLN A 749 24.69 36.53 -17.54
CA GLN A 749 26.16 36.51 -17.59
C GLN A 749 26.68 36.38 -19.04
N GLY A 750 26.08 35.51 -19.85
CA GLY A 750 26.44 35.32 -21.25
C GLY A 750 26.08 36.52 -22.14
N ILE A 751 24.99 37.22 -21.85
CA ILE A 751 24.62 38.48 -22.52
C ILE A 751 25.57 39.60 -22.10
N LYS A 752 26.01 39.62 -20.84
CA LYS A 752 26.99 40.59 -20.33
C LYS A 752 28.37 40.38 -20.93
N GLU A 753 28.85 39.13 -21.01
CA GLU A 753 30.10 38.77 -21.71
C GLU A 753 30.01 39.05 -23.22
N PHE A 754 28.85 38.84 -23.84
CA PHE A 754 28.62 39.17 -25.25
C PHE A 754 28.57 40.70 -25.49
N LEU A 755 28.01 41.47 -24.56
CA LEU A 755 28.02 42.94 -24.61
C LEU A 755 29.42 43.51 -24.33
N ASP A 756 30.18 42.93 -23.40
CA ASP A 756 31.59 43.29 -23.16
C ASP A 756 32.47 42.91 -24.37
N PHE A 757 32.20 41.78 -25.03
CA PHE A 757 32.86 41.37 -26.28
C PHE A 757 32.55 42.32 -27.45
N ILE A 758 31.33 42.86 -27.51
CA ILE A 758 30.95 43.88 -28.49
C ILE A 758 31.58 45.24 -28.15
N TYR A 759 31.66 45.62 -26.87
CA TYR A 759 32.30 46.87 -26.45
C TYR A 759 33.83 46.87 -26.67
N ILE A 760 34.49 45.71 -26.48
CA ILE A 760 35.93 45.55 -26.72
C ILE A 760 36.27 45.52 -28.21
N ASN A 761 35.36 45.06 -29.09
CA ASN A 761 35.58 45.04 -30.54
C ASN A 761 35.14 46.32 -31.27
N LEU A 762 34.55 47.30 -30.58
CA LEU A 762 34.14 48.59 -31.14
C LEU A 762 35.11 49.74 -30.83
N ASP A 763 36.28 49.46 -30.23
CA ASP A 763 37.36 50.44 -30.01
C ASP A 763 38.53 50.25 -30.98
N ILE A 764 38.22 50.20 -32.29
CA ILE A 764 39.18 50.47 -33.38
C ILE A 764 38.51 51.43 -34.38
N HIS A 765 38.78 52.72 -34.16
CA HIS A 765 38.59 53.92 -34.99
C HIS A 765 37.18 54.42 -35.32
#